data_AF-A0A0S8HLA5-F1
#
_entry.id   AF-A0A0S8HLA5-F1
#
_cell.length_a   1.000
_cell.length_b   1.000
_cell.length_c   1.000
_cell.angle_alpha   90.00
_cell.angle_beta   90.00
_cell.angle_gamma   90.00
#
_symmetry.space_group_name_H-M   'P 1'
#
loop_
_entity.id
_entity.type
_entity.pdbx_description
1 polymer ?
#
loop_
_entity_poly.entity_id
_entity_poly.type
_entity_poly.pdbx_seq_one_letter_code
_entity_poly.pdbx_strand_id
1 'polypeptide(L)'
;MYGSGILHFHMKSLPSMLASFIVTNTSSLIAKFKAVSQFFSFCYGEIRDTYFKKISPFYHSDYENLVLRGKLAHRGGGEGEFFFFSGIHDKDFPWGDEEIFWDAALLLRKEDGTWERYVLTDRDISGLDLDVEDGIYQYQGPLYQIREGYQLYRSELHKTHLPAHLQKVQARIEIRFDYEKYDPVDLPFGVNAEYQKMIPHELLEDIREWHPQLESLGWHMTPHRVKVREGKITLQDETGSREFYLVGEKTLGEAEKALFSNIRWPKIYYNYFCALSPEPRTFYVKVRSDVLRGNRKDVVIDRMEQELGKIIGRWVTLDLQVDDQGAKTWKPSEGKTFQTVDDNILELNNDHFPTGVFQRRVVSLRDEKGDLYLAMEEDMDPLNLGGVNSDRVVTVASIKDPDKFKALDKVLEATGFFPMLDSARQKSGKSQKDFFIILKPNFMFMYSTKDHSTYTDPQLVEYLVSRIYERGYRNLAVAEARSTYGTFFTNREVKTVARHIGLLEKNYRVIDLSEDLEEYEFAGKLGKHWVNREWKNADFRIAFAKNKTHPYSRYTLTLKVIYGALPMENKFLEYHHKRDIFTTTIEFLKRFPIHFGLIDAHISADGPFGIFADKKPNLTETIIGSEDLVAADWVGGAKMGLDPMISDYSRLAVETFGKPQIQLVGDRSLYPDWVNVTDVIPWVTFGVLDRNYLFGNFFYSAFAYMDPFFEYKDPGFGREFTRKLIDPLKELFFQKVEKGEIDAELNERLFKFFSDQG
;
A
#
# COMPACT_ATOMS: atom_id res chain seq x y z
N MET A 1 8.40 -27.60 -43.81
CA MET A 1 7.18 -26.76 -43.74
C MET A 1 6.72 -26.45 -45.15
N TYR A 2 5.46 -26.70 -45.52
CA TYR A 2 4.92 -26.44 -46.86
C TYR A 2 3.66 -25.56 -46.79
N GLY A 3 3.73 -24.43 -46.08
CA GLY A 3 2.68 -23.41 -46.13
C GLY A 3 2.84 -22.34 -45.05
N SER A 4 2.67 -21.08 -45.45
CA SER A 4 2.47 -19.91 -44.59
C SER A 4 1.22 -19.18 -45.08
N GLY A 5 0.35 -18.74 -44.17
CA GLY A 5 -0.87 -18.02 -44.52
C GLY A 5 -1.48 -17.31 -43.32
N ILE A 6 -2.37 -16.36 -43.59
CA ILE A 6 -3.09 -15.59 -42.56
C ILE A 6 -4.53 -16.09 -42.54
N LEU A 7 -5.02 -16.49 -41.36
CA LEU A 7 -6.38 -16.97 -41.15
C LEU A 7 -7.22 -15.87 -40.49
N HIS A 8 -8.31 -15.46 -41.14
CA HIS A 8 -9.28 -14.52 -40.58
C HIS A 8 -10.62 -15.23 -40.35
N PHE A 9 -11.16 -15.16 -39.13
CA PHE A 9 -12.49 -15.65 -38.81
C PHE A 9 -13.11 -14.84 -37.68
N HIS A 10 -14.44 -14.87 -37.58
CA HIS A 10 -15.14 -14.29 -36.43
C HIS A 10 -15.12 -15.27 -35.26
N MET A 11 -14.87 -14.81 -34.03
CA MET A 11 -14.86 -15.67 -32.84
C MET A 11 -16.13 -16.54 -32.70
N LYS A 12 -17.29 -15.98 -33.04
CA LYS A 12 -18.58 -16.70 -33.01
C LYS A 12 -18.65 -17.86 -34.01
N SER A 13 -17.84 -17.86 -35.07
CA SER A 13 -17.78 -18.93 -36.07
C SER A 13 -16.71 -19.97 -35.79
N LEU A 14 -15.90 -19.83 -34.71
CA LEU A 14 -14.85 -20.79 -34.36
C LEU A 14 -15.39 -22.24 -34.24
N PRO A 15 -16.53 -22.51 -33.57
CA PRO A 15 -17.07 -23.87 -33.50
C PRO A 15 -17.42 -24.45 -34.88
N SER A 16 -18.03 -23.65 -35.74
CA SER A 16 -18.40 -24.05 -37.11
C SER A 16 -17.17 -24.29 -37.99
N MET A 17 -16.12 -23.49 -37.81
CA MET A 17 -14.85 -23.65 -38.50
C MET A 17 -14.16 -24.96 -38.09
N LEU A 18 -14.05 -25.25 -36.79
CA LEU A 18 -13.46 -26.50 -36.30
C LEU A 18 -14.26 -27.73 -36.77
N ALA A 19 -15.59 -27.64 -36.75
CA ALA A 19 -16.47 -28.70 -37.26
C ALA A 19 -16.30 -28.96 -38.76
N SER A 20 -15.78 -27.97 -39.52
CA SER A 20 -15.53 -28.11 -40.96
C SER A 20 -14.17 -28.74 -41.30
N PHE A 21 -13.34 -29.04 -40.29
CA PHE A 21 -11.98 -29.52 -40.51
C PHE A 21 -11.93 -30.96 -41.02
N ILE A 22 -11.20 -31.15 -42.12
CA ILE A 22 -10.93 -32.47 -42.69
C ILE A 22 -9.44 -32.74 -42.56
N VAL A 23 -9.07 -33.60 -41.61
CA VAL A 23 -7.69 -34.09 -41.47
C VAL A 23 -7.46 -35.18 -42.51
N THR A 24 -6.66 -34.85 -43.53
CA THR A 24 -6.25 -35.76 -44.60
C THR A 24 -4.98 -36.54 -44.21
N ASN A 25 -4.63 -37.60 -44.96
CA ASN A 25 -3.42 -38.42 -44.75
C ASN A 25 -3.33 -39.24 -43.44
N THR A 26 -4.45 -39.47 -42.76
CA THR A 26 -4.52 -40.48 -41.68
C THR A 26 -5.91 -41.12 -41.63
N SER A 27 -5.97 -42.43 -41.35
CA SER A 27 -7.21 -43.17 -41.09
C SER A 27 -7.49 -43.35 -39.60
N SER A 28 -6.52 -43.04 -38.72
CA SER A 28 -6.67 -43.16 -37.27
C SER A 28 -7.52 -42.03 -36.71
N LEU A 29 -8.63 -42.39 -36.06
CA LEU A 29 -9.52 -41.43 -35.38
C LEU A 29 -8.79 -40.64 -34.29
N ILE A 30 -7.89 -41.29 -33.56
CA ILE A 30 -7.07 -40.65 -32.50
C ILE A 30 -6.14 -39.60 -33.12
N ALA A 31 -5.49 -39.93 -34.24
CA ALA A 31 -4.60 -38.98 -34.92
C ALA A 31 -5.37 -37.79 -35.51
N LYS A 32 -6.59 -38.01 -36.04
CA LYS A 32 -7.47 -36.93 -36.50
C LYS A 32 -7.87 -36.01 -35.35
N PHE A 33 -8.30 -36.58 -34.22
CA PHE A 33 -8.66 -35.82 -33.04
C PHE A 33 -7.48 -35.01 -32.50
N LYS A 34 -6.29 -35.62 -32.41
CA LYS A 34 -5.06 -34.95 -31.96
C LYS A 34 -4.68 -33.78 -32.87
N ALA A 35 -4.77 -33.93 -34.19
CA ALA A 35 -4.47 -32.85 -35.13
C ALA A 35 -5.45 -31.67 -35.01
N VAL A 36 -6.75 -31.94 -34.84
CA VAL A 36 -7.76 -30.90 -34.62
C VAL A 36 -7.54 -30.22 -33.26
N SER A 37 -7.23 -30.97 -32.20
CA SER A 37 -6.92 -30.44 -30.87
C SER A 37 -5.67 -29.55 -30.87
N GLN A 38 -4.60 -29.97 -31.55
CA GLN A 38 -3.38 -29.17 -31.70
C GLN A 38 -3.64 -27.85 -32.45
N PHE A 39 -4.43 -27.89 -33.52
CA PHE A 39 -4.80 -26.68 -34.23
C PHE A 39 -5.70 -25.77 -33.40
N PHE A 40 -6.65 -26.33 -32.66
CA PHE A 40 -7.48 -25.58 -31.73
C PHE A 40 -6.64 -24.90 -30.65
N SER A 41 -5.68 -25.63 -30.08
CA SER A 41 -4.74 -25.10 -29.08
C SER A 41 -3.89 -23.97 -29.65
N PHE A 42 -3.44 -24.08 -30.91
CA PHE A 42 -2.75 -23.00 -31.63
C PHE A 42 -3.63 -21.75 -31.79
N CYS A 43 -4.85 -21.88 -32.31
CA CYS A 43 -5.77 -20.74 -32.46
C CYS A 43 -6.17 -20.14 -31.11
N TYR A 44 -6.44 -20.97 -30.11
CA TYR A 44 -6.80 -20.52 -28.77
C TYR A 44 -5.63 -19.81 -28.10
N GLY A 45 -4.39 -20.27 -28.28
CA GLY A 45 -3.18 -19.59 -27.84
C GLY A 45 -3.11 -18.16 -28.37
N GLU A 46 -3.21 -17.99 -29.69
CA GLU A 46 -3.19 -16.66 -30.33
C GLU A 46 -4.38 -15.77 -29.93
N ILE A 47 -5.59 -16.34 -29.84
CA ILE A 47 -6.78 -15.62 -29.36
C ILE A 47 -6.58 -15.15 -27.92
N ARG A 48 -6.06 -16.02 -27.06
CA ARG A 48 -5.80 -15.71 -25.65
C ARG A 48 -4.74 -14.63 -25.52
N ASP A 49 -3.61 -14.79 -26.20
CA ASP A 49 -2.43 -13.93 -26.07
C ASP A 49 -2.66 -12.55 -26.71
N THR A 50 -3.52 -12.46 -27.73
CA THR A 50 -3.88 -11.20 -28.39
C THR A 50 -5.12 -10.53 -27.81
N TYR A 51 -6.22 -11.27 -27.62
CA TYR A 51 -7.54 -10.68 -27.29
C TYR A 51 -7.97 -10.88 -25.83
N PHE A 52 -7.55 -11.97 -25.19
CA PHE A 52 -7.87 -12.21 -23.76
C PHE A 52 -6.73 -11.83 -22.82
N LYS A 53 -5.63 -11.21 -23.29
CA LYS A 53 -4.48 -10.80 -22.45
C LYS A 53 -4.87 -10.00 -21.20
N LYS A 54 -5.94 -9.21 -21.27
CA LYS A 54 -6.48 -8.42 -20.14
C LYS A 54 -7.34 -9.21 -19.15
N ILE A 55 -7.85 -10.37 -19.57
CA ILE A 55 -8.71 -11.27 -18.77
C ILE A 55 -7.93 -12.52 -18.34
N SER A 56 -6.79 -12.78 -19.00
CA SER A 56 -5.88 -13.87 -18.69
C SER A 56 -5.44 -13.77 -17.24
N PRO A 57 -5.59 -14.85 -16.44
CA PRO A 57 -5.08 -14.88 -15.09
C PRO A 57 -3.54 -14.88 -15.07
N PHE A 58 -2.87 -15.03 -16.22
CA PHE A 58 -1.41 -15.04 -16.33
C PHE A 58 -0.88 -13.83 -17.11
N TYR A 59 0.32 -13.38 -16.76
CA TYR A 59 1.08 -12.36 -17.47
C TYR A 59 2.50 -12.82 -17.73
N HIS A 60 3.08 -12.32 -18.81
CA HIS A 60 4.44 -12.62 -19.23
C HIS A 60 5.16 -11.28 -19.41
N SER A 61 6.35 -11.15 -18.84
CA SER A 61 7.19 -9.97 -18.99
C SER A 61 8.64 -10.40 -19.11
N ASP A 62 9.31 -9.87 -20.11
CA ASP A 62 10.77 -9.98 -20.22
C ASP A 62 11.41 -8.81 -19.47
N TYR A 63 12.62 -9.01 -18.97
CA TYR A 63 13.47 -7.90 -18.59
C TYR A 63 14.94 -8.26 -18.69
N GLU A 64 15.74 -7.21 -18.84
CA GLU A 64 17.19 -7.29 -18.80
C GLU A 64 17.71 -6.34 -17.72
N ASN A 65 18.76 -6.77 -17.04
CA ASN A 65 19.36 -6.01 -15.95
C ASN A 65 20.88 -6.16 -15.99
N LEU A 66 21.60 -5.09 -15.70
CA LEU A 66 23.06 -5.06 -15.67
C LEU A 66 23.50 -4.39 -14.37
N VAL A 67 24.36 -5.05 -13.60
CA VAL A 67 24.94 -4.54 -12.34
C VAL A 67 26.46 -4.63 -12.42
N LEU A 68 27.16 -3.52 -12.24
CA LEU A 68 28.61 -3.44 -12.29
C LEU A 68 29.19 -2.80 -11.03
N ARG A 69 30.32 -3.34 -10.57
CA ARG A 69 31.14 -2.74 -9.50
C ARG A 69 32.61 -2.81 -9.91
N GLY A 70 33.34 -1.71 -9.70
CA GLY A 70 34.77 -1.73 -9.99
C GLY A 70 35.50 -0.42 -9.79
N LYS A 71 36.56 -0.26 -10.58
CA LYS A 71 37.38 0.96 -10.63
C LYS A 71 37.20 1.68 -11.96
N LEU A 72 37.24 3.01 -11.90
CA LEU A 72 37.27 3.90 -13.06
C LEU A 72 38.53 4.77 -13.05
N ALA A 73 39.05 5.08 -14.22
CA ALA A 73 40.20 5.95 -14.40
C ALA A 73 39.77 7.33 -14.91
N HIS A 74 40.37 8.40 -14.36
CA HIS A 74 40.18 9.78 -14.83
C HIS A 74 41.24 10.18 -15.86
N ARG A 75 40.93 11.19 -16.67
CA ARG A 75 41.84 11.75 -17.71
C ARG A 75 43.09 12.48 -17.17
N GLY A 76 43.43 12.32 -15.89
CA GLY A 76 44.58 12.93 -15.21
C GLY A 76 45.41 11.98 -14.33
N GLY A 77 45.11 10.66 -14.34
CA GLY A 77 45.85 9.66 -13.57
C GLY A 77 45.36 9.53 -12.12
N GLY A 78 44.37 8.68 -11.91
CA GLY A 78 43.81 8.31 -10.61
C GLY A 78 42.67 7.32 -10.81
N GLU A 79 42.52 6.35 -9.91
CA GLU A 79 41.43 5.36 -9.93
C GLU A 79 40.40 5.66 -8.83
N GLY A 80 39.13 5.79 -9.20
CA GLY A 80 37.99 5.92 -8.29
C GLY A 80 37.15 4.65 -8.23
N GLU A 81 36.35 4.48 -7.18
CA GLU A 81 35.37 3.38 -7.10
C GLU A 81 34.05 3.77 -7.71
N PHE A 82 33.39 2.81 -8.34
CA PHE A 82 32.03 3.00 -8.84
C PHE A 82 31.14 1.79 -8.59
N PHE A 83 29.85 2.06 -8.58
CA PHE A 83 28.79 1.08 -8.69
C PHE A 83 27.80 1.58 -9.73
N PHE A 84 27.33 0.71 -10.60
CA PHE A 84 26.45 1.06 -11.70
C PHE A 84 25.39 -0.02 -11.85
N PHE A 85 24.15 0.38 -12.11
CA PHE A 85 23.14 -0.56 -12.59
C PHE A 85 22.21 0.10 -13.60
N SER A 86 21.58 -0.73 -14.43
CA SER A 86 20.54 -0.31 -15.35
C SER A 86 19.68 -1.50 -15.75
N GLY A 87 18.37 -1.28 -15.83
CA GLY A 87 17.40 -2.28 -16.23
C GLY A 87 16.41 -1.78 -17.29
N ILE A 88 15.99 -2.70 -18.14
CA ILE A 88 14.91 -2.54 -19.12
C ILE A 88 13.85 -3.58 -18.76
N HIS A 89 12.73 -3.12 -18.19
CA HIS A 89 11.64 -4.00 -17.79
C HIS A 89 10.42 -3.77 -18.67
N ASP A 90 9.97 -4.84 -19.32
CA ASP A 90 8.81 -4.81 -20.20
C ASP A 90 7.49 -4.76 -19.42
N LYS A 91 6.42 -4.69 -20.20
CA LYS A 91 5.06 -4.51 -19.72
C LYS A 91 4.70 -5.63 -18.77
N ASP A 92 4.01 -5.28 -17.69
CA ASP A 92 3.49 -6.18 -16.66
C ASP A 92 4.51 -6.58 -15.57
N PHE A 93 5.79 -6.21 -15.68
CA PHE A 93 6.72 -6.32 -14.55
C PHE A 93 6.37 -5.30 -13.44
N PRO A 94 6.53 -5.61 -12.13
CA PRO A 94 6.73 -6.93 -11.54
C PRO A 94 5.40 -7.61 -11.14
N TRP A 95 4.25 -6.94 -11.33
CA TRP A 95 2.99 -7.31 -10.66
C TRP A 95 1.79 -7.56 -11.58
N GLY A 96 1.98 -7.57 -12.89
CA GLY A 96 0.88 -7.68 -13.84
C GLY A 96 0.04 -6.40 -13.93
N ASP A 97 0.64 -5.23 -13.77
CA ASP A 97 -0.06 -3.94 -13.69
C ASP A 97 -0.15 -3.18 -15.01
N GLU A 98 0.23 -3.79 -16.13
CA GLU A 98 0.33 -3.16 -17.45
C GLU A 98 1.34 -2.00 -17.56
N GLU A 99 2.12 -1.74 -16.52
CA GLU A 99 3.17 -0.72 -16.48
C GLU A 99 4.51 -1.25 -17.03
N ILE A 100 5.38 -0.32 -17.40
CA ILE A 100 6.78 -0.53 -17.81
C ILE A 100 7.68 0.37 -16.96
N PHE A 101 8.95 0.01 -16.78
CA PHE A 101 9.93 0.96 -16.25
C PHE A 101 11.34 0.60 -16.69
N TRP A 102 12.12 1.62 -17.03
CA TRP A 102 13.54 1.53 -17.29
C TRP A 102 14.28 2.41 -16.29
N ASP A 103 15.51 2.03 -15.94
CA ASP A 103 16.33 2.82 -15.03
C ASP A 103 17.82 2.80 -15.39
N ALA A 104 18.53 3.80 -14.89
CA ALA A 104 19.98 3.88 -14.93
C ALA A 104 20.48 4.61 -13.68
N ALA A 105 21.46 4.02 -13.00
CA ALA A 105 22.05 4.58 -11.80
C ALA A 105 23.57 4.42 -11.81
N LEU A 106 24.27 5.50 -11.50
CA LEU A 106 25.73 5.57 -11.41
C LEU A 106 26.13 6.21 -10.08
N LEU A 107 26.91 5.47 -9.31
CA LEU A 107 27.51 5.90 -8.05
C LEU A 107 29.01 6.05 -8.24
N LEU A 108 29.54 7.23 -7.92
CA LEU A 108 30.98 7.53 -7.95
C LEU A 108 31.47 7.84 -6.54
N ARG A 109 32.50 7.13 -6.07
CA ARG A 109 33.07 7.37 -4.74
C ARG A 109 33.94 8.63 -4.76
N LYS A 110 33.69 9.56 -3.84
CA LYS A 110 34.52 10.75 -3.62
C LYS A 110 35.73 10.43 -2.74
N GLU A 111 36.71 11.33 -2.76
CA GLU A 111 37.91 11.27 -1.91
C GLU A 111 37.59 11.28 -0.40
N ASP A 112 36.50 11.95 0.00
CA ASP A 112 36.03 12.01 1.39
C ASP A 112 35.29 10.74 1.84
N GLY A 113 35.13 9.74 0.95
CA GLY A 113 34.41 8.50 1.22
C GLY A 113 32.89 8.61 1.11
N THR A 114 32.33 9.70 0.58
CA THR A 114 30.90 9.80 0.24
C THR A 114 30.65 9.39 -1.22
N TRP A 115 29.37 9.30 -1.62
CA TRP A 115 28.97 8.93 -2.97
C TRP A 115 28.38 10.13 -3.74
N GLU A 116 28.83 10.36 -4.97
CA GLU A 116 28.04 11.08 -5.98
C GLU A 116 27.06 10.11 -6.62
N ARG A 117 25.80 10.53 -6.74
CA ARG A 117 24.69 9.68 -7.21
C ARG A 117 24.09 10.33 -8.44
N TYR A 118 24.08 9.62 -9.56
CA TYR A 118 23.44 10.03 -10.80
C TYR A 118 22.40 8.98 -11.17
N VAL A 119 21.16 9.41 -11.34
CA VAL A 119 20.04 8.48 -11.47
C VAL A 119 19.01 8.95 -12.49
N LEU A 120 18.34 7.99 -13.10
CA LEU A 120 17.13 8.20 -13.87
C LEU A 120 16.25 6.96 -13.75
N THR A 121 14.95 7.17 -13.61
CA THR A 121 13.95 6.13 -13.75
C THR A 121 12.72 6.72 -14.42
N ASP A 122 12.18 6.03 -15.42
CA ASP A 122 10.94 6.41 -16.09
C ASP A 122 10.30 5.17 -16.77
N ARG A 123 9.11 5.31 -17.35
CA ARG A 123 8.45 4.25 -18.11
C ARG A 123 9.27 3.80 -19.32
N ASP A 124 9.84 4.78 -20.01
CA ASP A 124 10.68 4.62 -21.19
C ASP A 124 11.76 5.69 -21.12
N ILE A 125 13.01 5.31 -21.38
CA ILE A 125 14.15 6.21 -21.39
C ILE A 125 14.71 6.25 -22.81
N SER A 126 14.39 7.32 -23.53
CA SER A 126 14.94 7.56 -24.86
C SER A 126 16.47 7.62 -24.83
N GLY A 127 17.10 6.83 -25.71
CA GLY A 127 18.55 6.75 -25.82
C GLY A 127 19.21 5.75 -24.88
N LEU A 128 18.43 4.97 -24.11
CA LEU A 128 18.88 3.77 -23.40
C LEU A 128 18.78 2.55 -24.31
N ASP A 129 19.83 1.74 -24.36
CA ASP A 129 19.90 0.48 -25.07
C ASP A 129 20.74 -0.50 -24.23
N LEU A 130 20.16 -1.63 -23.86
CA LEU A 130 20.82 -2.72 -23.13
C LEU A 130 20.47 -4.01 -23.87
N ASP A 131 21.52 -4.71 -24.31
CA ASP A 131 21.42 -6.04 -24.86
C ASP A 131 22.49 -6.93 -24.21
N VAL A 132 22.04 -7.81 -23.33
CA VAL A 132 22.93 -8.73 -22.59
C VAL A 132 23.57 -9.76 -23.52
N GLU A 133 22.88 -10.20 -24.58
CA GLU A 133 23.38 -11.23 -25.52
C GLU A 133 24.39 -10.68 -26.52
N ASP A 134 24.23 -9.42 -26.93
CA ASP A 134 25.23 -8.72 -27.73
C ASP A 134 26.36 -8.12 -26.88
N GLY A 135 26.18 -8.06 -25.56
CA GLY A 135 27.16 -7.57 -24.60
C GLY A 135 27.37 -6.05 -24.68
N ILE A 136 26.28 -5.30 -24.89
CA ILE A 136 26.29 -3.86 -25.15
C ILE A 136 25.37 -3.15 -24.18
N TYR A 137 25.87 -2.03 -23.63
CA TYR A 137 25.07 -1.04 -22.95
C TYR A 137 25.39 0.35 -23.50
N GLN A 138 24.37 1.10 -23.90
CA GLN A 138 24.49 2.48 -24.35
C GLN A 138 23.41 3.33 -23.70
N TYR A 139 23.81 4.51 -23.26
CA TYR A 139 22.88 5.53 -22.80
C TYR A 139 23.34 6.91 -23.27
N GLN A 140 22.43 7.69 -23.85
CA GLN A 140 22.65 9.11 -24.11
C GLN A 140 21.40 9.92 -23.73
N GLY A 141 21.53 10.74 -22.69
CA GLY A 141 20.42 11.55 -22.21
C GLY A 141 20.69 12.19 -20.84
N PRO A 142 19.67 12.75 -20.19
CA PRO A 142 19.84 13.36 -18.88
C PRO A 142 19.80 12.35 -17.73
N LEU A 143 20.82 12.35 -16.88
CA LEU A 143 20.73 11.82 -15.51
C LEU A 143 20.46 12.96 -14.52
N TYR A 144 19.97 12.62 -13.35
CA TYR A 144 19.72 13.54 -12.25
C TYR A 144 20.66 13.24 -11.10
N GLN A 145 21.48 14.22 -10.73
CA GLN A 145 22.37 14.14 -9.58
C GLN A 145 21.59 14.41 -8.29
N ILE A 146 21.64 13.48 -7.34
CA ILE A 146 21.12 13.70 -5.97
C ILE A 146 22.18 14.45 -5.16
N ARG A 147 21.91 15.73 -4.86
CA ARG A 147 22.79 16.63 -4.11
C ARG A 147 22.62 16.50 -2.60
N GLU A 148 21.41 16.20 -2.14
CA GLU A 148 21.06 16.04 -0.73
C GLU A 148 20.17 14.80 -0.57
N GLY A 149 20.40 14.02 0.49
CA GLY A 149 19.73 12.73 0.70
C GLY A 149 20.28 11.60 -0.19
N TYR A 150 19.47 10.57 -0.38
CA TYR A 150 19.82 9.35 -1.13
C TYR A 150 18.67 8.79 -1.96
N GLN A 151 17.49 9.41 -1.91
CA GLN A 151 16.26 8.92 -2.54
C GLN A 151 15.89 9.78 -3.75
N LEU A 152 15.27 9.16 -4.75
CA LEU A 152 14.58 9.81 -5.86
C LEU A 152 13.23 9.14 -6.07
N TYR A 153 12.14 9.90 -6.16
CA TYR A 153 10.85 9.41 -6.62
C TYR A 153 10.62 9.75 -8.10
N ARG A 154 10.13 8.81 -8.90
CA ARG A 154 9.86 9.05 -10.34
C ARG A 154 8.94 10.27 -10.53
N SER A 155 7.90 10.41 -9.71
CA SER A 155 6.99 11.55 -9.74
C SER A 155 7.68 12.92 -9.64
N GLU A 156 8.85 13.01 -8.99
CA GLU A 156 9.62 14.24 -8.87
C GLU A 156 10.17 14.75 -10.20
N LEU A 157 10.52 13.84 -11.10
CA LEU A 157 11.02 14.17 -12.43
C LEU A 157 9.95 14.77 -13.34
N HIS A 158 8.67 14.58 -13.00
CA HIS A 158 7.52 15.10 -13.74
C HIS A 158 6.90 16.36 -13.11
N LYS A 159 7.49 16.88 -12.04
CA LYS A 159 7.07 18.17 -11.45
C LYS A 159 7.41 19.33 -12.39
N THR A 160 6.61 20.40 -12.31
CA THR A 160 6.84 21.61 -13.11
C THR A 160 8.21 22.24 -12.86
N HIS A 161 8.69 22.15 -11.61
CA HIS A 161 10.02 22.59 -11.22
C HIS A 161 10.76 21.41 -10.58
N LEU A 162 12.02 21.20 -10.98
CA LEU A 162 12.85 20.15 -10.43
C LEU A 162 13.15 20.46 -8.94
N PRO A 163 12.97 19.50 -8.02
CA PRO A 163 13.32 19.69 -6.61
C PRO A 163 14.76 20.16 -6.40
N ALA A 164 15.00 21.00 -5.39
CA ALA A 164 16.30 21.62 -5.14
C ALA A 164 17.44 20.63 -4.85
N HIS A 165 17.10 19.43 -4.35
CA HIS A 165 18.07 18.36 -4.09
C HIS A 165 18.49 17.61 -5.36
N LEU A 166 17.86 17.89 -6.51
CA LEU A 166 18.18 17.27 -7.80
C LEU A 166 18.81 18.29 -8.74
N GLN A 167 19.79 17.82 -9.52
CA GLN A 167 20.38 18.59 -10.60
C GLN A 167 20.43 17.76 -11.87
N LYS A 168 19.93 18.30 -12.98
CA LYS A 168 20.03 17.65 -14.29
C LYS A 168 21.46 17.72 -14.83
N VAL A 169 21.98 16.59 -15.31
CA VAL A 169 23.32 16.42 -15.89
C VAL A 169 23.18 15.60 -17.16
N GLN A 170 23.80 16.04 -18.26
CA GLN A 170 23.82 15.24 -19.49
C GLN A 170 24.84 14.12 -19.36
N ALA A 171 24.45 12.90 -19.71
CA ALA A 171 25.29 11.73 -19.63
C ALA A 171 25.37 11.02 -20.99
N ARG A 172 26.56 10.48 -21.27
CA ARG A 172 26.78 9.47 -22.31
C ARG A 172 27.55 8.32 -21.69
N ILE A 173 26.95 7.14 -21.67
CA ILE A 173 27.52 5.91 -21.11
C ILE A 173 27.59 4.89 -22.24
N GLU A 174 28.77 4.33 -22.47
CA GLU A 174 28.99 3.30 -23.49
C GLU A 174 29.82 2.20 -22.84
N ILE A 175 29.27 0.99 -22.73
CA ILE A 175 29.95 -0.16 -22.14
C ILE A 175 29.81 -1.32 -23.10
N ARG A 176 30.93 -1.98 -23.41
CA ARG A 176 30.94 -3.29 -24.06
C ARG A 176 31.58 -4.31 -23.14
N PHE A 177 30.97 -5.47 -23.06
CA PHE A 177 31.39 -6.53 -22.17
C PHE A 177 31.32 -7.88 -22.85
N ASP A 178 32.14 -8.80 -22.38
CA ASP A 178 31.96 -10.23 -22.62
C ASP A 178 31.17 -10.81 -21.45
N TYR A 179 30.55 -11.96 -21.65
CA TYR A 179 29.82 -12.65 -20.59
C TYR A 179 30.05 -14.16 -20.60
N GLU A 180 29.92 -14.76 -19.42
CA GLU A 180 29.82 -16.20 -19.23
C GLU A 180 28.39 -16.51 -18.75
N LYS A 181 27.66 -17.28 -19.56
CA LYS A 181 26.27 -17.67 -19.30
C LYS A 181 26.22 -18.91 -18.41
N TYR A 182 25.39 -18.87 -17.37
CA TYR A 182 25.11 -20.03 -16.52
C TYR A 182 23.72 -20.61 -16.79
N ASP A 183 23.46 -21.77 -16.21
CA ASP A 183 22.19 -22.46 -16.35
C ASP A 183 21.02 -21.59 -15.85
N PRO A 184 19.89 -21.55 -16.57
CA PRO A 184 18.69 -20.87 -16.12
C PRO A 184 18.23 -21.40 -14.75
N VAL A 185 17.77 -20.47 -13.91
CA VAL A 185 17.20 -20.77 -12.60
C VAL A 185 15.72 -20.46 -12.62
N ASP A 186 14.91 -21.46 -12.30
CA ASP A 186 13.45 -21.38 -12.29
C ASP A 186 12.93 -21.25 -10.85
N LEU A 187 12.09 -20.24 -10.58
CA LEU A 187 11.44 -20.02 -9.28
C LEU A 187 9.97 -19.60 -9.50
N PRO A 188 8.90 -20.30 -9.07
CA PRO A 188 8.84 -21.54 -8.28
C PRO A 188 8.05 -22.71 -8.88
N PHE A 189 7.35 -22.53 -10.01
CA PHE A 189 6.43 -23.54 -10.53
C PHE A 189 7.04 -24.37 -11.68
N GLY A 190 8.26 -24.03 -12.11
CA GLY A 190 9.11 -24.89 -12.92
C GLY A 190 9.52 -26.16 -12.18
N VAL A 191 8.62 -27.17 -12.18
CA VAL A 191 8.90 -28.59 -11.98
C VAL A 191 9.76 -28.95 -10.73
N ASN A 192 9.32 -28.57 -9.52
CA ASN A 192 9.82 -29.27 -8.34
C ASN A 192 9.20 -30.68 -8.27
N ALA A 193 10.03 -31.73 -8.29
CA ALA A 193 9.60 -33.13 -8.26
C ALA A 193 8.75 -33.51 -7.01
N GLU A 194 8.80 -32.71 -5.94
CA GLU A 194 7.93 -32.87 -4.76
C GLU A 194 6.47 -32.46 -5.04
N TYR A 195 6.24 -31.47 -5.91
CA TYR A 195 4.90 -30.98 -6.26
C TYR A 195 4.09 -32.00 -7.07
N GLN A 196 4.74 -32.72 -8.00
CA GLN A 196 4.12 -33.79 -8.79
C GLN A 196 3.57 -34.94 -7.95
N LYS A 197 4.05 -35.12 -6.72
CA LYS A 197 3.60 -36.20 -5.82
C LYS A 197 2.33 -35.85 -5.04
N MET A 198 1.99 -34.56 -4.93
CA MET A 198 0.84 -34.10 -4.14
C MET A 198 -0.44 -33.91 -4.97
N ILE A 199 -0.32 -33.85 -6.30
CA ILE A 199 -1.45 -33.71 -7.22
C ILE A 199 -1.70 -35.07 -7.90
N PRO A 200 -2.95 -35.58 -7.93
CA PRO A 200 -3.27 -36.83 -8.62
C PRO A 200 -2.78 -36.82 -10.07
N HIS A 201 -2.12 -37.88 -10.51
CA HIS A 201 -1.43 -37.93 -11.81
C HIS A 201 -2.38 -37.67 -12.99
N GLU A 202 -3.63 -38.16 -12.92
CA GLU A 202 -4.68 -37.95 -13.93
C GLU A 202 -5.09 -36.48 -14.04
N LEU A 203 -5.24 -35.78 -12.91
CA LEU A 203 -5.57 -34.35 -12.88
C LEU A 203 -4.42 -33.49 -13.44
N LEU A 204 -3.16 -33.89 -13.19
CA LEU A 204 -1.98 -33.25 -13.74
C LEU A 204 -1.88 -33.41 -15.26
N GLU A 205 -2.23 -34.57 -15.81
CA GLU A 205 -2.26 -34.78 -17.27
C GLU A 205 -3.40 -34.01 -17.95
N ASP A 206 -4.59 -33.98 -17.35
CA ASP A 206 -5.71 -33.17 -17.84
C ASP A 206 -5.36 -31.66 -17.82
N ILE A 207 -4.76 -31.19 -16.73
CA ILE A 207 -4.31 -29.79 -16.60
C ILE A 207 -3.19 -29.47 -17.61
N ARG A 208 -2.26 -30.39 -17.86
CA ARG A 208 -1.19 -30.25 -18.86
C ARG A 208 -1.72 -30.19 -20.28
N GLU A 209 -2.72 -31.00 -20.59
CA GLU A 209 -3.33 -31.05 -21.92
C GLU A 209 -4.12 -29.76 -22.22
N TRP A 210 -4.75 -29.16 -21.21
CA TRP A 210 -5.57 -27.95 -21.36
C TRP A 210 -4.77 -26.64 -21.16
N HIS A 211 -3.72 -26.65 -20.32
CA HIS A 211 -2.95 -25.47 -19.93
C HIS A 211 -1.43 -25.76 -19.80
N PRO A 212 -0.71 -26.01 -20.90
CA PRO A 212 0.73 -26.32 -20.91
C PRO A 212 1.64 -25.21 -20.32
N GLN A 213 1.11 -24.00 -20.14
CA GLN A 213 1.84 -22.84 -19.59
C GLN A 213 2.05 -22.91 -18.08
N LEU A 214 1.30 -23.77 -17.39
CA LEU A 214 1.45 -23.97 -15.95
C LEU A 214 2.81 -24.59 -15.59
N GLU A 215 3.48 -25.25 -16.53
CA GLU A 215 4.84 -25.78 -16.35
C GLU A 215 5.93 -24.70 -16.48
N SER A 216 5.61 -23.57 -17.11
CA SER A 216 6.47 -22.41 -17.27
C SER A 216 6.02 -21.23 -16.40
N LEU A 217 5.37 -21.51 -15.28
CA LEU A 217 5.04 -20.48 -14.30
C LEU A 217 6.24 -20.26 -13.37
N GLY A 218 6.49 -19.00 -13.07
CA GLY A 218 7.59 -18.53 -12.27
C GLY A 218 8.42 -17.48 -12.99
N TRP A 219 9.48 -17.11 -12.31
CA TRP A 219 10.58 -16.31 -12.77
C TRP A 219 11.69 -17.24 -13.26
N HIS A 220 12.03 -17.07 -14.53
CA HIS A 220 13.03 -17.87 -15.24
C HIS A 220 14.23 -16.95 -15.52
N MET A 221 15.21 -16.94 -14.62
CA MET A 221 16.37 -16.06 -14.71
C MET A 221 17.56 -16.79 -15.31
N THR A 222 18.21 -16.19 -16.30
CA THR A 222 19.54 -16.62 -16.73
C THR A 222 20.60 -15.63 -16.24
N PRO A 223 21.42 -16.02 -15.25
CA PRO A 223 22.50 -15.16 -14.76
C PRO A 223 23.73 -15.25 -15.66
N HIS A 224 24.38 -14.10 -15.85
CA HIS A 224 25.59 -13.96 -16.64
C HIS A 224 26.67 -13.27 -15.81
N ARG A 225 27.88 -13.86 -15.78
CA ARG A 225 29.06 -13.16 -15.24
C ARG A 225 29.60 -12.22 -16.30
N VAL A 226 29.72 -10.95 -15.97
CA VAL A 226 30.13 -9.91 -16.92
C VAL A 226 31.60 -9.53 -16.73
N LYS A 227 32.36 -9.50 -17.82
CA LYS A 227 33.72 -8.94 -17.89
C LYS A 227 33.73 -7.76 -18.86
N VAL A 228 33.99 -6.56 -18.35
CA VAL A 228 34.01 -5.33 -19.16
C VAL A 228 35.24 -5.29 -20.06
N ARG A 229 35.02 -5.12 -21.37
CA ARG A 229 36.07 -4.94 -22.39
C ARG A 229 36.46 -3.47 -22.51
N GLU A 230 35.46 -2.62 -22.69
CA GLU A 230 35.60 -1.18 -22.79
C GLU A 230 34.42 -0.51 -22.11
N GLY A 231 34.67 0.62 -21.46
CA GLY A 231 33.61 1.42 -20.85
C GLY A 231 34.01 2.88 -20.77
N LYS A 232 33.17 3.77 -21.27
CA LYS A 232 33.34 5.22 -21.21
C LYS A 232 32.08 5.85 -20.62
N ILE A 233 32.28 6.71 -19.63
CA ILE A 233 31.23 7.54 -19.04
C ILE A 233 31.63 9.00 -19.25
N THR A 234 30.71 9.78 -19.80
CA THR A 234 30.85 11.24 -19.93
C THR A 234 29.70 11.89 -19.18
N LEU A 235 30.00 12.76 -18.22
CA LEU A 235 29.03 13.57 -17.50
C LEU A 235 29.29 15.04 -17.81
N GLN A 236 28.26 15.75 -18.25
CA GLN A 236 28.34 17.15 -18.61
C GLN A 236 27.28 17.96 -17.87
N ASP A 237 27.75 18.94 -17.11
CA ASP A 237 26.93 19.93 -16.41
C ASP A 237 27.37 21.36 -16.77
N GLU A 238 26.84 22.35 -16.06
CA GLU A 238 27.18 23.76 -16.26
C GLU A 238 28.66 24.09 -15.96
N THR A 239 29.33 23.26 -15.16
CA THR A 239 30.73 23.46 -14.72
C THR A 239 31.75 22.87 -15.70
N GLY A 240 31.33 21.91 -16.53
CA GLY A 240 32.16 21.33 -17.58
C GLY A 240 31.79 19.88 -17.90
N SER A 241 32.70 19.20 -18.62
CA SER A 241 32.57 17.79 -18.97
C SER A 241 33.62 16.96 -18.22
N ARG A 242 33.18 15.86 -17.59
CA ARG A 242 34.02 14.87 -16.91
C ARG A 242 33.94 13.54 -17.65
N GLU A 243 35.09 12.98 -17.98
CA GLU A 243 35.21 11.68 -18.65
C GLU A 243 35.86 10.66 -17.72
N PHE A 244 35.26 9.47 -17.65
CA PHE A 244 35.73 8.32 -16.87
C PHE A 244 35.81 7.10 -17.77
N TYR A 245 36.81 6.25 -17.52
CA TYR A 245 37.03 5.00 -18.26
C TYR A 245 37.01 3.82 -17.29
N LEU A 246 36.19 2.79 -17.58
CA LEU A 246 36.12 1.60 -16.73
C LEU A 246 37.42 0.80 -16.85
N VAL A 247 37.96 0.36 -15.71
CA VAL A 247 39.14 -0.51 -15.67
C VAL A 247 38.67 -1.97 -15.71
N GLY A 248 38.65 -2.57 -16.91
CA GLY A 248 38.05 -3.89 -17.15
C GLY A 248 38.53 -4.99 -16.21
N GLU A 249 39.84 -5.13 -16.00
CA GLU A 249 40.42 -6.15 -15.09
C GLU A 249 40.08 -5.93 -13.59
N LYS A 250 39.57 -4.75 -13.23
CA LYS A 250 39.13 -4.39 -11.87
C LYS A 250 37.62 -4.17 -11.79
N THR A 251 36.88 -4.63 -12.79
CA THR A 251 35.42 -4.49 -12.85
C THR A 251 34.79 -5.87 -12.96
N LEU A 252 33.90 -6.17 -12.02
CA LEU A 252 33.04 -7.35 -12.08
C LEU A 252 31.62 -6.87 -12.32
N GLY A 253 30.88 -7.64 -13.09
CA GLY A 253 29.46 -7.43 -13.20
C GLY A 253 28.68 -8.73 -13.18
N GLU A 254 27.38 -8.54 -12.99
CA GLU A 254 26.35 -9.51 -13.25
C GLU A 254 25.40 -8.89 -14.27
N ALA A 255 24.94 -9.70 -15.21
CA ALA A 255 23.86 -9.36 -16.11
C ALA A 255 22.82 -10.46 -16.11
N GLU A 256 21.58 -10.05 -16.22
CA GLU A 256 20.43 -10.92 -16.15
C GLU A 256 19.57 -10.71 -17.38
N LYS A 257 19.09 -11.83 -17.92
CA LYS A 257 17.94 -11.88 -18.80
C LYS A 257 16.94 -12.83 -18.19
N ALA A 258 15.72 -12.35 -17.96
CA ALA A 258 14.71 -13.12 -17.27
C ALA A 258 13.33 -12.97 -17.87
N LEU A 259 12.60 -14.09 -17.86
CA LEU A 259 11.21 -14.17 -18.22
C LEU A 259 10.38 -14.35 -16.94
N PHE A 260 9.55 -13.36 -16.66
CA PHE A 260 8.49 -13.45 -15.67
C PHE A 260 7.26 -14.06 -16.31
N SER A 261 6.78 -15.19 -15.81
CA SER A 261 5.54 -15.82 -16.21
C SER A 261 4.73 -16.12 -14.96
N ASN A 262 3.84 -15.22 -14.55
CA ASN A 262 3.17 -15.31 -13.25
C ASN A 262 1.66 -15.15 -13.36
N ILE A 263 0.99 -15.51 -12.28
CA ILE A 263 -0.44 -15.26 -12.11
C ILE A 263 -0.63 -13.79 -11.70
N ARG A 264 -1.58 -13.09 -12.32
CA ARG A 264 -2.00 -11.72 -11.96
C ARG A 264 -2.69 -11.68 -10.58
N TRP A 265 -3.23 -12.81 -10.13
CA TRP A 265 -3.84 -12.95 -8.81
C TRP A 265 -3.70 -14.40 -8.28
N PRO A 266 -3.15 -14.61 -7.07
CA PRO A 266 -2.62 -13.60 -6.15
C PRO A 266 -1.34 -12.94 -6.69
N LYS A 267 -1.09 -11.68 -6.33
CA LYS A 267 0.12 -10.99 -6.78
C LYS A 267 1.32 -11.55 -6.03
N ILE A 268 2.33 -12.01 -6.76
CA ILE A 268 3.60 -12.47 -6.19
C ILE A 268 4.62 -11.37 -6.45
N TYR A 269 5.43 -11.05 -5.45
CA TYR A 269 6.59 -10.19 -5.66
C TYR A 269 7.87 -10.95 -5.31
N TYR A 270 8.97 -10.51 -5.92
CA TYR A 270 10.28 -11.11 -5.81
C TYR A 270 11.24 -10.01 -5.38
N ASN A 271 11.88 -10.19 -4.22
CA ASN A 271 12.97 -9.34 -3.78
C ASN A 271 14.25 -9.93 -4.38
N TYR A 272 14.69 -9.31 -5.47
CA TYR A 272 15.97 -9.60 -6.10
C TYR A 272 17.09 -8.89 -5.37
N PHE A 273 18.22 -9.56 -5.23
CA PHE A 273 19.37 -9.04 -4.51
C PHE A 273 20.66 -9.52 -5.17
N CYS A 274 21.47 -8.60 -5.72
CA CYS A 274 22.75 -8.91 -6.35
C CYS A 274 23.90 -8.20 -5.64
N ALA A 275 24.71 -8.96 -4.89
CA ALA A 275 25.88 -8.47 -4.18
C ALA A 275 27.18 -8.77 -4.93
N LEU A 276 27.95 -7.72 -5.22
CA LEU A 276 29.25 -7.81 -5.89
C LEU A 276 30.39 -7.66 -4.88
N SER A 277 31.37 -8.57 -4.89
CA SER A 277 32.54 -8.51 -4.00
C SER A 277 33.45 -7.31 -4.29
N PRO A 278 34.26 -6.85 -3.31
CA PRO A 278 35.18 -5.73 -3.51
C PRO A 278 36.32 -6.05 -4.49
N GLU A 279 36.83 -7.29 -4.46
CA GLU A 279 37.69 -7.81 -5.52
C GLU A 279 36.80 -8.40 -6.64
N PRO A 280 37.20 -8.33 -7.93
CA PRO A 280 36.36 -8.76 -9.05
C PRO A 280 36.32 -10.29 -9.22
N ARG A 281 35.96 -11.00 -8.15
CA ARG A 281 36.00 -12.47 -8.07
C ARG A 281 34.64 -13.13 -7.95
N THR A 282 33.73 -12.57 -7.16
CA THR A 282 32.52 -13.27 -6.75
C THR A 282 31.31 -12.36 -6.73
N PHE A 283 30.19 -12.87 -7.22
CA PHE A 283 28.89 -12.26 -6.97
C PHE A 283 27.92 -13.25 -6.36
N TYR A 284 26.92 -12.71 -5.67
CA TYR A 284 25.84 -13.45 -5.05
C TYR A 284 24.51 -12.91 -5.55
N VAL A 285 23.67 -13.77 -6.11
CA VAL A 285 22.28 -13.44 -6.44
C VAL A 285 21.38 -14.16 -5.45
N LYS A 286 20.58 -13.41 -4.72
CA LYS A 286 19.57 -13.95 -3.81
C LYS A 286 18.21 -13.45 -4.24
N VAL A 287 17.26 -14.36 -4.32
CA VAL A 287 15.87 -13.99 -4.54
C VAL A 287 15.00 -14.60 -3.48
N ARG A 288 14.07 -13.80 -2.98
CA ARG A 288 13.02 -14.23 -2.07
C ARG A 288 11.70 -13.80 -2.66
N SER A 289 10.72 -14.68 -2.71
CA SER A 289 9.37 -14.27 -3.08
C SER A 289 8.41 -14.34 -1.91
N ASP A 290 7.38 -13.50 -1.98
CA ASP A 290 6.25 -13.52 -1.08
C ASP A 290 4.99 -13.09 -1.84
N VAL A 291 3.83 -13.26 -1.20
CA VAL A 291 2.54 -12.88 -1.78
C VAL A 291 2.17 -11.48 -1.34
N LEU A 292 2.04 -10.60 -2.33
CA LEU A 292 1.37 -9.33 -2.20
C LEU A 292 -0.12 -9.59 -1.95
N ARG A 293 -0.56 -9.35 -0.71
CA ARG A 293 -1.97 -9.46 -0.33
C ARG A 293 -2.75 -8.26 -0.88
N GLY A 294 -3.02 -8.27 -2.18
CA GLY A 294 -3.62 -7.17 -2.92
C GLY A 294 -5.12 -7.02 -2.68
N ASN A 295 -5.82 -8.08 -2.26
CA ASN A 295 -7.26 -8.03 -1.99
C ASN A 295 -7.58 -8.43 -0.56
N ARG A 296 -7.14 -7.62 0.41
CA ARG A 296 -7.48 -7.80 1.82
C ARG A 296 -8.95 -7.58 2.16
N LYS A 297 -9.80 -7.26 1.18
CA LYS A 297 -11.24 -7.01 1.39
C LYS A 297 -12.03 -8.30 1.58
N ASP A 298 -11.59 -9.38 0.93
CA ASP A 298 -12.25 -10.67 1.02
C ASP A 298 -11.45 -11.56 1.97
N VAL A 299 -12.08 -11.97 3.08
CA VAL A 299 -11.43 -12.70 4.18
C VAL A 299 -11.01 -14.11 3.74
N VAL A 300 -11.76 -14.75 2.84
CA VAL A 300 -11.42 -16.08 2.33
C VAL A 300 -10.21 -15.97 1.41
N ILE A 301 -10.26 -15.00 0.50
CA ILE A 301 -9.15 -14.66 -0.39
C ILE A 301 -7.90 -14.27 0.41
N ASP A 302 -8.00 -13.35 1.38
CA ASP A 302 -6.86 -12.90 2.18
C ASP A 302 -6.27 -14.04 3.00
N ARG A 303 -7.11 -14.96 3.53
CA ARG A 303 -6.64 -16.15 4.23
C ARG A 303 -5.94 -17.12 3.27
N MET A 304 -6.49 -17.31 2.07
CA MET A 304 -5.84 -18.11 1.03
C MET A 304 -4.50 -17.48 0.62
N GLU A 305 -4.45 -16.17 0.39
CA GLU A 305 -3.23 -15.41 0.10
C GLU A 305 -2.21 -15.49 1.25
N GLN A 306 -2.66 -15.46 2.52
CA GLN A 306 -1.82 -15.62 3.69
C GLN A 306 -1.20 -17.02 3.78
N GLU A 307 -1.98 -18.08 3.59
CA GLU A 307 -1.46 -19.44 3.60
C GLU A 307 -0.59 -19.72 2.36
N LEU A 308 -0.98 -19.23 1.19
CA LEU A 308 -0.15 -19.24 -0.02
C LEU A 308 1.16 -18.50 0.20
N GLY A 309 1.17 -17.34 0.85
CA GLY A 309 2.40 -16.61 1.20
C GLY A 309 3.31 -17.40 2.14
N LYS A 310 2.76 -18.10 3.14
CA LYS A 310 3.56 -19.01 4.00
C LYS A 310 4.15 -20.18 3.22
N ILE A 311 3.46 -20.66 2.19
CA ILE A 311 3.93 -21.72 1.30
C ILE A 311 4.94 -21.17 0.27
N ILE A 312 4.74 -19.98 -0.27
CA ILE A 312 5.65 -19.38 -1.25
C ILE A 312 6.95 -18.94 -0.56
N GLY A 313 6.86 -18.15 0.52
CA GLY A 313 8.03 -17.61 1.22
C GLY A 313 8.94 -18.66 1.88
N ARG A 314 8.45 -19.89 2.12
CA ARG A 314 9.29 -20.99 2.64
C ARG A 314 9.99 -21.80 1.54
N TRP A 315 9.54 -21.73 0.29
CA TRP A 315 9.91 -22.69 -0.75
C TRP A 315 10.50 -22.02 -2.01
N VAL A 316 10.41 -20.69 -2.12
CA VAL A 316 10.81 -19.93 -3.30
C VAL A 316 11.93 -18.96 -2.93
N THR A 317 13.10 -19.52 -2.69
CA THR A 317 14.31 -18.74 -2.42
C THR A 317 15.45 -19.26 -3.27
N LEU A 318 16.13 -18.36 -3.97
CA LEU A 318 17.40 -18.63 -4.64
C LEU A 318 18.53 -18.04 -3.81
N ASP A 319 19.61 -18.79 -3.65
CA ASP A 319 20.88 -18.29 -3.14
C ASP A 319 22.00 -18.82 -4.05
N LEU A 320 22.32 -18.05 -5.09
CA LEU A 320 23.30 -18.37 -6.11
C LEU A 320 24.60 -17.63 -5.81
N GLN A 321 25.71 -18.36 -5.76
CA GLN A 321 27.05 -17.82 -5.76
C GLN A 321 27.72 -18.14 -7.09
N VAL A 322 28.37 -17.15 -7.70
CA VAL A 322 29.22 -17.36 -8.87
C VAL A 322 30.60 -16.80 -8.58
N ASP A 323 31.63 -17.64 -8.75
CA ASP A 323 33.03 -17.25 -8.62
C ASP A 323 33.91 -17.91 -9.70
N ASP A 324 35.22 -17.84 -9.54
CA ASP A 324 36.21 -18.40 -10.48
C ASP A 324 36.12 -19.93 -10.63
N GLN A 325 35.42 -20.63 -9.73
CA GLN A 325 35.17 -22.07 -9.80
C GLN A 325 33.84 -22.42 -10.48
N GLY A 326 33.04 -21.42 -10.84
CA GLY A 326 31.73 -21.57 -11.50
C GLY A 326 30.55 -21.16 -10.61
N ALA A 327 29.36 -21.58 -11.01
CA ALA A 327 28.11 -21.30 -10.30
C ALA A 327 27.78 -22.39 -9.28
N LYS A 328 27.32 -21.97 -8.10
CA LYS A 328 26.85 -22.84 -7.02
C LYS A 328 25.57 -22.30 -6.39
N THR A 329 24.51 -23.10 -6.42
CA THR A 329 23.26 -22.83 -5.72
C THR A 329 23.28 -23.45 -4.32
N TRP A 330 22.96 -22.64 -3.31
CA TRP A 330 22.92 -23.04 -1.92
C TRP A 330 21.50 -23.37 -1.47
N LYS A 331 21.38 -24.28 -0.50
CA LYS A 331 20.12 -24.47 0.22
C LYS A 331 19.88 -23.26 1.15
N PRO A 332 18.62 -22.90 1.45
CA PRO A 332 18.32 -21.71 2.24
C PRO A 332 18.97 -21.71 3.64
N SER A 333 19.17 -22.88 4.25
CA SER A 333 19.83 -23.05 5.56
C SER A 333 21.36 -23.02 5.53
N GLU A 334 21.96 -23.10 4.34
CA GLU A 334 23.41 -23.23 4.13
C GLU A 334 23.99 -22.01 3.38
N GLY A 335 23.12 -21.10 2.95
CA GLY A 335 23.48 -19.89 2.22
C GLY A 335 24.23 -18.87 3.07
N LYS A 336 24.96 -17.97 2.39
CA LYS A 336 25.82 -16.97 3.04
C LYS A 336 25.00 -15.93 3.80
N THR A 337 25.29 -15.63 5.06
CA THR A 337 24.57 -14.57 5.78
C THR A 337 25.25 -13.22 5.54
N PHE A 338 24.45 -12.19 5.27
CA PHE A 338 24.93 -10.81 5.18
C PHE A 338 24.31 -9.96 6.28
N GLN A 339 25.11 -9.06 6.84
CA GLN A 339 24.66 -8.01 7.74
C GLN A 339 24.65 -6.68 7.00
N THR A 340 23.52 -5.98 7.00
CA THR A 340 23.40 -4.64 6.44
C THR A 340 24.22 -3.64 7.25
N VAL A 341 25.08 -2.88 6.56
CA VAL A 341 25.94 -1.83 7.14
C VAL A 341 25.35 -0.46 6.92
N ASP A 342 24.95 -0.17 5.68
CA ASP A 342 24.30 1.07 5.29
C ASP A 342 23.32 0.78 4.17
N ASP A 343 22.05 1.05 4.41
CA ASP A 343 20.93 0.83 3.50
C ASP A 343 20.43 2.12 2.83
N ASN A 344 21.14 3.23 3.06
CA ASN A 344 20.82 4.58 2.58
C ASN A 344 21.88 5.09 1.57
N ILE A 345 22.48 4.17 0.79
CA ILE A 345 23.42 4.56 -0.26
C ILE A 345 22.68 5.15 -1.46
N LEU A 346 21.64 4.48 -1.96
CA LEU A 346 20.77 4.99 -3.03
C LEU A 346 19.42 4.28 -3.02
N GLU A 347 18.35 4.97 -3.36
CA GLU A 347 17.01 4.40 -3.55
C GLU A 347 16.26 5.15 -4.67
N LEU A 348 15.93 4.45 -5.75
CA LEU A 348 14.98 4.93 -6.75
C LEU A 348 13.59 4.34 -6.48
N ASN A 349 12.59 5.20 -6.38
CA ASN A 349 11.21 4.85 -6.09
C ASN A 349 10.36 4.97 -7.36
N ASN A 350 10.00 3.83 -7.95
CA ASN A 350 9.03 3.74 -9.05
C ASN A 350 7.61 3.81 -8.48
N ASP A 351 7.11 5.04 -8.28
CA ASP A 351 5.84 5.34 -7.63
C ASP A 351 4.65 5.46 -8.59
N HIS A 352 4.82 5.07 -9.86
CA HIS A 352 3.75 5.04 -10.87
C HIS A 352 2.97 3.73 -10.88
N PHE A 353 3.48 2.67 -10.26
CA PHE A 353 2.78 1.40 -10.19
C PHE A 353 1.56 1.50 -9.27
N PRO A 354 0.40 0.96 -9.68
CA PRO A 354 -0.83 1.03 -8.89
C PRO A 354 -0.80 0.13 -7.64
N THR A 355 0.04 -0.92 -7.62
CA THR A 355 0.07 -1.90 -6.52
C THR A 355 0.91 -1.44 -5.32
N GLY A 356 1.92 -0.62 -5.54
CA GLY A 356 2.88 -0.20 -4.53
C GLY A 356 4.02 0.58 -5.17
N VAL A 357 5.05 0.93 -4.39
CA VAL A 357 6.26 1.56 -4.92
C VAL A 357 7.32 0.49 -5.12
N PHE A 358 7.74 0.27 -6.37
CA PHE A 358 8.83 -0.63 -6.68
C PHE A 358 10.16 0.10 -6.51
N GLN A 359 11.03 -0.42 -5.65
CA GLN A 359 12.25 0.26 -5.23
C GLN A 359 13.48 -0.43 -5.82
N ARG A 360 14.40 0.38 -6.36
CA ARG A 360 15.71 -0.06 -6.83
C ARG A 360 16.77 0.61 -5.95
N ARG A 361 17.40 -0.18 -5.09
CA ARG A 361 18.24 0.29 -3.98
C ARG A 361 19.67 -0.14 -4.15
N VAL A 362 20.59 0.66 -3.62
CA VAL A 362 21.97 0.22 -3.37
C VAL A 362 22.21 0.20 -1.89
N VAL A 363 22.71 -0.93 -1.40
CA VAL A 363 23.03 -1.14 0.01
C VAL A 363 24.45 -1.66 0.15
N SER A 364 25.08 -1.38 1.29
CA SER A 364 26.36 -1.98 1.65
C SER A 364 26.17 -3.04 2.72
N LEU A 365 26.78 -4.19 2.49
CA LEU A 365 26.67 -5.36 3.35
C LEU A 365 28.04 -5.83 3.81
N ARG A 366 28.09 -6.45 4.98
CA ARG A 366 29.24 -7.24 5.44
C ARG A 366 28.88 -8.70 5.49
N ASP A 367 29.80 -9.54 5.05
CA ASP A 367 29.70 -10.96 5.30
C ASP A 367 30.28 -11.36 6.66
N GLU A 368 30.22 -12.65 6.97
CA GLU A 368 30.76 -13.26 8.18
C GLU A 368 32.27 -13.06 8.37
N LYS A 369 33.01 -12.77 7.29
CA LYS A 369 34.46 -12.50 7.32
C LYS A 369 34.75 -10.99 7.49
N GLY A 370 33.74 -10.14 7.40
CA GLY A 370 33.84 -8.68 7.50
C GLY A 370 34.07 -7.97 6.17
N ASP A 371 34.08 -8.70 5.05
CA ASP A 371 34.29 -8.14 3.71
C ASP A 371 33.09 -7.28 3.28
N LEU A 372 33.37 -6.11 2.67
CA LEU A 372 32.33 -5.13 2.30
C LEU A 372 31.84 -5.33 0.87
N TYR A 373 30.59 -5.76 0.76
CA TYR A 373 29.84 -5.89 -0.49
C TYR A 373 29.02 -4.63 -0.76
N LEU A 374 28.87 -4.30 -2.04
CA LEU A 374 27.81 -3.40 -2.51
C LEU A 374 26.83 -4.25 -3.28
N ALA A 375 25.56 -3.98 -3.07
CA ALA A 375 24.50 -4.76 -3.69
C ALA A 375 23.41 -3.88 -4.25
N MET A 376 22.86 -4.30 -5.38
CA MET A 376 21.61 -3.79 -5.91
C MET A 376 20.48 -4.66 -5.36
N GLU A 377 19.49 -4.02 -4.75
CA GLU A 377 18.32 -4.66 -4.15
C GLU A 377 17.05 -4.13 -4.85
N GLU A 378 16.21 -5.06 -5.29
CA GLU A 378 14.83 -4.78 -5.66
C GLU A 378 13.94 -5.03 -4.45
N ASP A 379 13.20 -4.00 -4.04
CA ASP A 379 12.32 -4.05 -2.87
C ASP A 379 10.98 -3.38 -3.18
N MET A 380 10.06 -3.43 -2.24
CA MET A 380 8.72 -2.87 -2.41
C MET A 380 8.25 -2.16 -1.15
N ASP A 381 7.77 -0.93 -1.32
CA ASP A 381 7.08 -0.19 -0.28
C ASP A 381 5.57 -0.14 -0.56
N PRO A 382 4.74 -0.91 0.18
CA PRO A 382 3.28 -0.90 0.00
C PRO A 382 2.62 0.39 0.52
N LEU A 383 3.34 1.25 1.26
CA LEU A 383 2.74 2.43 1.88
C LEU A 383 2.64 3.64 0.93
N ASN A 384 3.38 3.65 -0.17
CA ASN A 384 3.50 4.78 -1.10
C ASN A 384 3.61 6.16 -0.41
N LEU A 385 4.82 6.48 0.05
CA LEU A 385 5.09 7.71 0.79
C LEU A 385 5.30 8.95 -0.10
N GLY A 386 5.39 8.80 -1.42
CA GLY A 386 5.63 9.91 -2.38
C GLY A 386 4.48 10.93 -2.43
N GLY A 387 4.73 12.17 -2.85
CA GLY A 387 3.69 13.21 -2.90
C GLY A 387 2.74 13.07 -4.12
N VAL A 388 1.47 13.44 -3.97
CA VAL A 388 0.48 13.51 -5.07
C VAL A 388 -0.15 14.91 -5.08
N ASN A 389 -0.02 15.65 -6.17
CA ASN A 389 -0.55 17.02 -6.29
C ASN A 389 -0.13 17.96 -5.13
N SER A 390 1.05 17.74 -4.53
CA SER A 390 1.58 18.53 -3.42
C SER A 390 3.11 18.48 -3.41
N ASP A 391 3.72 19.61 -3.10
CA ASP A 391 5.17 19.73 -2.88
C ASP A 391 5.55 19.79 -1.40
N ARG A 392 4.57 19.66 -0.50
CA ARG A 392 4.83 19.62 0.94
C ARG A 392 5.44 18.28 1.33
N VAL A 393 6.40 18.32 2.25
CA VAL A 393 6.91 17.16 2.99
C VAL A 393 6.40 17.28 4.41
N VAL A 394 5.79 16.23 4.94
CA VAL A 394 5.24 16.21 6.30
C VAL A 394 5.70 14.97 7.06
N THR A 395 5.90 15.11 8.36
CA THR A 395 6.22 13.98 9.22
C THR A 395 4.96 13.29 9.70
N VAL A 396 4.88 11.97 9.51
CA VAL A 396 3.86 11.13 10.14
C VAL A 396 4.58 10.22 11.13
N ALA A 397 4.18 10.23 12.39
CA ALA A 397 4.69 9.28 13.38
C ALA A 397 3.68 8.14 13.54
N SER A 398 4.13 6.90 13.41
CA SER A 398 3.36 5.66 13.66
C SER A 398 4.11 4.86 14.72
N ILE A 399 3.75 5.05 16.00
CA ILE A 399 4.52 4.49 17.11
C ILE A 399 3.77 3.31 17.71
N LYS A 400 4.43 2.14 17.70
CA LYS A 400 3.96 0.95 18.39
C LYS A 400 4.58 0.86 19.78
N ASP A 401 3.76 0.82 20.83
CA ASP A 401 4.18 0.66 22.22
C ASP A 401 3.04 0.03 23.05
N PRO A 402 3.32 -0.99 23.88
CA PRO A 402 2.32 -1.57 24.78
C PRO A 402 1.71 -0.53 25.73
N ASP A 403 2.46 0.51 26.08
CA ASP A 403 1.96 1.66 26.85
C ASP A 403 1.46 2.77 25.92
N LYS A 404 0.13 2.88 25.81
CA LYS A 404 -0.55 3.88 24.96
C LYS A 404 -0.15 5.33 25.27
N PHE A 405 0.21 5.66 26.51
CA PHE A 405 0.60 7.02 26.88
C PHE A 405 2.02 7.34 26.38
N LYS A 406 2.93 6.37 26.47
CA LYS A 406 4.28 6.49 25.89
C LYS A 406 4.22 6.54 24.36
N ALA A 407 3.37 5.73 23.74
CA ALA A 407 3.13 5.81 22.29
C ALA A 407 2.70 7.22 21.89
N LEU A 408 1.72 7.79 22.61
CA LEU A 408 1.24 9.14 22.36
C LEU A 408 2.33 10.20 22.57
N ASP A 409 3.07 10.19 23.69
CA ASP A 409 4.16 11.16 23.91
C ASP A 409 5.23 11.09 22.81
N LYS A 410 5.64 9.89 22.38
CA LYS A 410 6.59 9.69 21.27
C LYS A 410 6.04 10.23 19.95
N VAL A 411 4.75 10.07 19.67
CA VAL A 411 4.10 10.67 18.49
C VAL A 411 4.15 12.19 18.56
N LEU A 412 3.80 12.79 19.71
CA LEU A 412 3.82 14.25 19.88
C LEU A 412 5.24 14.82 19.74
N GLU A 413 6.25 14.10 20.22
CA GLU A 413 7.66 14.46 20.07
C GLU A 413 8.12 14.35 18.62
N ALA A 414 7.95 13.18 17.99
CA ALA A 414 8.42 12.90 16.62
C ALA A 414 7.78 13.81 15.56
N THR A 415 6.54 14.25 15.79
CA THR A 415 5.83 15.18 14.88
C THR A 415 6.06 16.66 15.20
N GLY A 416 6.77 16.98 16.29
CA GLY A 416 6.96 18.37 16.71
C GLY A 416 5.65 19.07 17.09
N PHE A 417 4.68 18.35 17.66
CA PHE A 417 3.34 18.86 17.99
C PHE A 417 3.36 20.15 18.81
N PHE A 418 4.14 20.19 19.90
CA PHE A 418 4.20 21.38 20.77
C PHE A 418 4.82 22.61 20.09
N PRO A 419 6.00 22.51 19.41
CA PRO A 419 6.52 23.59 18.58
C PRO A 419 5.50 24.15 17.57
N MET A 420 4.72 23.28 16.94
CA MET A 420 3.68 23.66 15.99
C MET A 420 2.52 24.41 16.67
N LEU A 421 2.05 23.90 17.82
CA LEU A 421 1.04 24.56 18.64
C LEU A 421 1.49 25.95 19.10
N ASP A 422 2.74 26.07 19.55
CA ASP A 422 3.34 27.34 19.96
C ASP A 422 3.46 28.32 18.77
N SER A 423 3.83 27.82 17.59
CA SER A 423 3.89 28.60 16.35
C SER A 423 2.51 29.12 15.93
N ALA A 424 1.47 28.28 15.98
CA ALA A 424 0.10 28.68 15.70
C ALA A 424 -0.39 29.75 16.69
N ARG A 425 -0.09 29.59 17.98
CA ARG A 425 -0.38 30.59 19.01
C ARG A 425 0.32 31.91 18.72
N GLN A 426 1.61 31.89 18.43
CA GLN A 426 2.38 33.11 18.12
C GLN A 426 1.79 33.84 16.91
N LYS A 427 1.43 33.12 15.84
CA LYS A 427 0.78 33.69 14.66
C LYS A 427 -0.58 34.35 14.96
N SER A 428 -1.34 33.81 15.91
CA SER A 428 -2.61 34.39 16.34
C SER A 428 -2.47 35.68 17.16
N GLY A 429 -1.30 35.94 17.76
CA GLY A 429 -1.08 37.03 18.71
C GLY A 429 -1.72 36.85 20.09
N LYS A 430 -2.43 35.73 20.34
CA LYS A 430 -3.11 35.47 21.62
C LYS A 430 -2.16 34.95 22.70
N SER A 431 -2.49 35.24 23.95
CA SER A 431 -1.84 34.60 25.10
C SER A 431 -2.16 33.11 25.15
N GLN A 432 -1.37 32.29 25.86
CA GLN A 432 -1.69 30.87 26.04
C GLN A 432 -3.05 30.65 26.72
N LYS A 433 -3.47 31.58 27.59
CA LYS A 433 -4.75 31.47 28.30
C LYS A 433 -5.95 31.74 27.39
N ASP A 434 -5.78 32.63 26.41
CA ASP A 434 -6.86 33.06 25.51
C ASP A 434 -6.91 32.23 24.21
N PHE A 435 -5.80 31.60 23.82
CA PHE A 435 -5.71 30.77 22.62
C PHE A 435 -6.59 29.52 22.76
N PHE A 436 -7.59 29.41 21.88
CA PHE A 436 -8.62 28.39 21.99
C PHE A 436 -8.26 27.13 21.23
N ILE A 437 -8.11 26.02 21.96
CA ILE A 437 -7.82 24.70 21.41
C ILE A 437 -9.05 23.80 21.58
N ILE A 438 -9.49 23.19 20.49
CA ILE A 438 -10.61 22.24 20.47
C ILE A 438 -10.15 20.88 19.94
N LEU A 439 -10.48 19.82 20.68
CA LEU A 439 -10.17 18.43 20.37
C LEU A 439 -11.45 17.70 19.99
N LYS A 440 -11.46 17.06 18.82
CA LYS A 440 -12.58 16.27 18.29
C LYS A 440 -12.25 14.78 18.32
N PRO A 441 -12.56 14.07 19.42
CA PRO A 441 -12.50 12.61 19.44
C PRO A 441 -13.68 11.98 18.68
N ASN A 442 -13.72 10.65 18.63
CA ASN A 442 -14.85 9.87 18.15
C ASN A 442 -15.51 9.14 19.33
N PHE A 443 -16.68 9.57 19.80
CA PHE A 443 -17.41 8.81 20.83
C PHE A 443 -18.94 8.80 20.72
N MET A 444 -19.54 9.61 19.85
CA MET A 444 -21.01 9.70 19.78
C MET A 444 -21.71 8.52 19.11
N PHE A 445 -20.95 7.61 18.50
CA PHE A 445 -21.42 6.32 18.01
C PHE A 445 -21.06 5.15 18.93
N MET A 446 -20.54 5.42 20.14
CA MET A 446 -20.30 4.36 21.11
C MET A 446 -21.63 3.69 21.51
N TYR A 447 -21.59 2.37 21.64
CA TYR A 447 -22.76 1.57 21.96
C TYR A 447 -22.65 0.88 23.32
N SER A 448 -21.43 0.60 23.78
CA SER A 448 -21.15 -0.14 25.01
C SER A 448 -19.87 0.35 25.65
N THR A 449 -19.88 0.49 26.98
CA THR A 449 -18.67 0.76 27.76
C THR A 449 -17.75 -0.46 27.86
N LYS A 450 -18.22 -1.66 27.49
CA LYS A 450 -17.41 -2.88 27.50
C LYS A 450 -16.55 -3.06 26.25
N ASP A 451 -16.88 -2.38 25.15
CA ASP A 451 -16.13 -2.43 23.90
C ASP A 451 -15.48 -1.06 23.60
N HIS A 452 -14.22 -0.92 24.00
CA HIS A 452 -13.43 0.29 23.79
C HIS A 452 -12.84 0.42 22.37
N SER A 453 -13.09 -0.54 21.49
CA SER A 453 -12.53 -0.54 20.13
C SER A 453 -13.31 0.40 19.18
N THR A 454 -14.55 0.75 19.54
CA THR A 454 -15.45 1.52 18.66
C THR A 454 -15.38 3.03 18.85
N TYR A 455 -14.70 3.52 19.89
CA TYR A 455 -14.56 4.96 20.18
C TYR A 455 -13.13 5.29 20.65
N THR A 456 -12.73 6.55 20.51
CA THR A 456 -11.41 7.03 20.94
C THR A 456 -11.27 6.86 22.44
N ASP A 457 -10.16 6.27 22.89
CA ASP A 457 -9.93 6.01 24.31
C ASP A 457 -9.98 7.31 25.14
N PRO A 458 -10.92 7.43 26.09
CA PRO A 458 -11.11 8.65 26.88
C PRO A 458 -9.90 8.98 27.75
N GLN A 459 -9.10 7.99 28.14
CA GLN A 459 -7.86 8.22 28.89
C GLN A 459 -6.78 8.88 28.01
N LEU A 460 -6.69 8.51 26.72
CA LEU A 460 -5.77 9.18 25.79
C LEU A 460 -6.19 10.63 25.54
N VAL A 461 -7.50 10.90 25.46
CA VAL A 461 -8.06 12.25 25.34
C VAL A 461 -7.71 13.09 26.57
N GLU A 462 -8.01 12.60 27.78
CA GLU A 462 -7.67 13.28 29.05
C GLU A 462 -6.16 13.51 29.19
N TYR A 463 -5.35 12.52 28.77
CA TYR A 463 -3.89 12.64 28.80
C TYR A 463 -3.42 13.76 27.89
N LEU A 464 -3.82 13.78 26.61
CA LEU A 464 -3.43 14.83 25.66
C LEU A 464 -3.83 16.22 26.18
N VAL A 465 -5.06 16.38 26.66
CA VAL A 465 -5.53 17.65 27.22
C VAL A 465 -4.71 18.07 28.44
N SER A 466 -4.36 17.12 29.32
CA SER A 466 -3.52 17.40 30.48
C SER A 466 -2.12 17.87 30.09
N ARG A 467 -1.50 17.25 29.08
CA ARG A 467 -0.19 17.67 28.55
C ARG A 467 -0.22 19.08 27.96
N ILE A 468 -1.30 19.43 27.25
CA ILE A 468 -1.52 20.78 26.73
C ILE A 468 -1.74 21.78 27.87
N TYR A 469 -2.51 21.40 28.89
CA TYR A 469 -2.74 22.23 30.08
C TYR A 469 -1.46 22.48 30.89
N GLU A 470 -0.62 21.47 31.08
CA GLU A 470 0.70 21.59 31.74
C GLU A 470 1.61 22.63 31.07
N ARG A 471 1.45 22.83 29.76
CA ARG A 471 2.20 23.84 28.97
C ARG A 471 1.68 25.28 29.13
N GLY A 472 0.60 25.50 29.88
CA GLY A 472 0.07 26.83 30.18
C GLY A 472 -1.20 27.22 29.41
N TYR A 473 -1.67 26.39 28.48
CA TYR A 473 -2.94 26.63 27.78
C TYR A 473 -4.14 26.40 28.72
N ARG A 474 -5.15 27.26 28.65
CA ARG A 474 -6.30 27.22 29.57
C ARG A 474 -7.65 27.17 28.87
N ASN A 475 -7.77 27.73 27.68
CA ASN A 475 -9.00 27.64 26.89
C ASN A 475 -9.00 26.34 26.06
N LEU A 476 -9.37 25.24 26.72
CA LEU A 476 -9.38 23.89 26.15
C LEU A 476 -10.81 23.34 26.08
N ALA A 477 -11.13 22.67 24.98
CA ALA A 477 -12.39 21.96 24.84
C ALA A 477 -12.23 20.59 24.19
N VAL A 478 -13.05 19.65 24.63
CA VAL A 478 -13.33 18.39 23.93
C VAL A 478 -14.72 18.52 23.34
N ALA A 479 -14.86 18.32 22.04
CA ALA A 479 -16.11 18.60 21.35
C ALA A 479 -16.57 17.41 20.52
N GLU A 480 -17.88 17.21 20.46
CA GLU A 480 -18.55 16.20 19.63
C GLU A 480 -19.91 16.75 19.18
N ALA A 481 -20.48 16.19 18.12
CA ALA A 481 -21.85 16.53 17.69
C ALA A 481 -22.77 15.33 17.94
N ARG A 482 -24.05 15.61 18.21
CA ARG A 482 -25.06 14.54 18.37
C ARG A 482 -25.12 13.67 17.12
N SER A 483 -25.38 12.38 17.32
CA SER A 483 -25.42 11.37 16.25
C SER A 483 -26.84 10.87 16.00
N THR A 484 -27.04 10.10 14.93
CA THR A 484 -28.34 9.50 14.60
C THR A 484 -28.90 8.67 15.76
N TYR A 485 -28.06 8.11 16.65
CA TYR A 485 -28.52 7.39 17.84
C TYR A 485 -29.34 8.27 18.79
N GLY A 486 -29.10 9.57 18.83
CA GLY A 486 -29.93 10.50 19.59
C GLY A 486 -31.38 10.54 19.13
N THR A 487 -31.69 10.16 17.89
CA THR A 487 -33.08 10.04 17.42
C THR A 487 -33.81 8.82 17.97
N PHE A 488 -33.08 7.81 18.46
CA PHE A 488 -33.62 6.51 18.86
C PHE A 488 -33.45 6.19 20.34
N PHE A 489 -32.44 6.75 21.00
CA PHE A 489 -32.07 6.38 22.36
C PHE A 489 -31.95 7.61 23.26
N THR A 490 -32.32 7.45 24.53
CA THR A 490 -32.13 8.44 25.59
C THR A 490 -30.66 8.56 25.98
N ASN A 491 -30.32 9.60 26.75
CA ASN A 491 -28.96 9.84 27.27
C ASN A 491 -27.89 10.00 26.17
N ARG A 492 -28.28 10.56 25.03
CA ARG A 492 -27.43 10.75 23.84
C ARG A 492 -26.98 12.20 23.64
N GLU A 493 -27.19 13.07 24.62
CA GLU A 493 -26.58 14.40 24.63
C GLU A 493 -25.06 14.25 24.81
N VAL A 494 -24.28 15.10 24.14
CA VAL A 494 -22.82 14.96 24.07
C VAL A 494 -22.18 14.93 25.47
N LYS A 495 -22.60 15.83 26.35
CA LYS A 495 -22.10 15.89 27.75
C LYS A 495 -22.47 14.66 28.58
N THR A 496 -23.64 14.06 28.30
CA THR A 496 -24.09 12.84 29.00
C THR A 496 -23.21 11.66 28.61
N VAL A 497 -23.00 11.46 27.31
CA VAL A 497 -22.14 10.38 26.79
C VAL A 497 -20.69 10.57 27.24
N ALA A 498 -20.16 11.80 27.16
CA ALA A 498 -18.81 12.12 27.59
C ALA A 498 -18.56 11.72 29.06
N ARG A 499 -19.46 12.11 29.97
CA ARG A 499 -19.38 11.70 31.39
C ARG A 499 -19.48 10.18 31.57
N HIS A 500 -20.35 9.53 30.81
CA HIS A 500 -20.53 8.08 30.88
C HIS A 500 -19.26 7.29 30.51
N ILE A 501 -18.47 7.79 29.56
CA ILE A 501 -17.19 7.18 29.17
C ILE A 501 -15.98 7.70 29.97
N GLY A 502 -16.18 8.59 30.95
CA GLY A 502 -15.11 9.07 31.82
C GLY A 502 -14.38 10.33 31.35
N LEU A 503 -14.97 11.13 30.46
CA LEU A 503 -14.54 12.49 30.17
C LEU A 503 -15.19 13.46 31.18
N LEU A 504 -14.38 13.97 32.13
CA LEU A 504 -14.88 14.57 33.37
C LEU A 504 -14.70 16.10 33.47
N GLU A 505 -14.38 16.79 32.37
CA GLU A 505 -14.24 18.27 32.35
C GLU A 505 -13.25 18.84 33.39
N LYS A 506 -12.16 18.11 33.70
CA LYS A 506 -11.21 18.52 34.75
C LYS A 506 -10.48 19.83 34.44
N ASN A 507 -9.91 19.93 33.24
CA ASN A 507 -9.07 21.03 32.77
C ASN A 507 -9.54 21.60 31.42
N TYR A 508 -10.75 21.22 31.00
CA TYR A 508 -11.34 21.53 29.70
C TYR A 508 -12.86 21.50 29.80
N ARG A 509 -13.54 22.03 28.78
CA ARG A 509 -15.00 22.00 28.64
C ARG A 509 -15.42 20.93 27.65
N VAL A 510 -16.52 20.22 27.90
CA VAL A 510 -17.18 19.40 26.87
C VAL A 510 -18.18 20.28 26.10
N ILE A 511 -18.01 20.36 24.77
CA ILE A 511 -18.86 21.17 23.88
C ILE A 511 -19.72 20.26 23.01
N ASP A 512 -21.02 20.54 22.98
CA ASP A 512 -21.95 19.94 22.02
C ASP A 512 -21.99 20.80 20.74
N LEU A 513 -21.43 20.28 19.66
CA LEU A 513 -21.36 20.94 18.36
C LEU A 513 -22.71 20.97 17.64
N SER A 514 -23.74 20.33 18.18
CA SER A 514 -25.13 20.46 17.72
C SER A 514 -25.88 21.64 18.37
N GLU A 515 -25.24 22.37 19.28
CA GLU A 515 -25.78 23.55 19.96
C GLU A 515 -25.01 24.82 19.54
N ASP A 516 -25.49 26.00 19.97
CA ASP A 516 -24.91 27.32 19.65
C ASP A 516 -24.50 27.48 18.18
N LEU A 517 -25.50 27.26 17.32
CA LEU A 517 -25.33 27.23 15.88
C LEU A 517 -25.50 28.61 15.26
N GLU A 518 -24.70 28.87 14.23
CA GLU A 518 -24.92 29.97 13.30
C GLU A 518 -24.90 29.47 11.85
N GLU A 519 -25.60 30.19 11.00
CA GLU A 519 -25.73 29.82 9.60
C GLU A 519 -24.46 30.23 8.84
N TYR A 520 -24.02 29.36 7.93
CA TYR A 520 -22.84 29.54 7.10
C TYR A 520 -23.11 29.08 5.67
N GLU A 521 -22.57 29.80 4.70
CA GLU A 521 -22.72 29.47 3.28
C GLU A 521 -21.47 28.77 2.75
N PHE A 522 -21.58 27.45 2.53
CA PHE A 522 -20.55 26.64 1.91
C PHE A 522 -20.72 26.61 0.39
N ALA A 523 -19.61 26.55 -0.35
CA ALA A 523 -19.62 26.71 -1.80
C ALA A 523 -20.13 25.49 -2.59
N GLY A 524 -20.24 24.30 -1.98
CA GLY A 524 -20.63 23.07 -2.67
C GLY A 524 -21.92 22.45 -2.15
N LYS A 525 -21.99 21.11 -2.12
CA LYS A 525 -23.20 20.36 -1.77
C LYS A 525 -23.63 20.57 -0.31
N LEU A 526 -22.73 21.01 0.57
CA LEU A 526 -23.12 21.38 1.93
C LEU A 526 -24.05 22.60 1.92
N GLY A 527 -23.82 23.54 0.99
CA GLY A 527 -24.66 24.70 0.74
C GLY A 527 -24.85 25.59 1.96
N LYS A 528 -26.04 26.17 2.10
CA LYS A 528 -26.43 26.93 3.29
C LYS A 528 -26.66 25.96 4.45
N HIS A 529 -25.80 26.01 5.47
CA HIS A 529 -25.78 25.03 6.54
C HIS A 529 -25.31 25.61 7.87
N TRP A 530 -25.50 24.88 8.96
CA TRP A 530 -25.14 25.35 10.30
C TRP A 530 -23.69 25.01 10.67
N VAL A 531 -23.10 25.83 11.53
CA VAL A 531 -21.81 25.57 12.21
C VAL A 531 -21.89 26.05 13.66
N ASN A 532 -21.29 25.29 14.58
CA ASN A 532 -21.16 25.71 15.97
C ASN A 532 -20.15 26.88 16.10
N ARG A 533 -20.50 27.91 16.87
CA ARG A 533 -19.67 29.12 17.01
C ARG A 533 -18.31 28.85 17.62
N GLU A 534 -18.21 27.98 18.62
CA GLU A 534 -16.94 27.61 19.25
C GLU A 534 -16.04 26.88 18.24
N TRP A 535 -16.59 25.91 17.50
CA TRP A 535 -15.84 25.23 16.42
C TRP A 535 -15.31 26.22 15.39
N LYS A 536 -16.14 27.16 14.93
CA LYS A 536 -15.74 28.19 13.98
C LYS A 536 -14.63 29.10 14.53
N ASN A 537 -14.72 29.48 15.80
CA ASN A 537 -13.82 30.46 16.42
C ASN A 537 -12.57 29.85 17.05
N ALA A 538 -12.44 28.52 17.07
CA ALA A 538 -11.25 27.84 17.57
C ALA A 538 -9.99 28.25 16.78
N ASP A 539 -8.92 28.52 17.52
CA ASP A 539 -7.62 28.91 16.99
C ASP A 539 -6.78 27.70 16.59
N PHE A 540 -7.00 26.55 17.24
CA PHE A 540 -6.34 25.29 16.93
C PHE A 540 -7.31 24.13 17.07
N ARG A 541 -7.37 23.26 16.06
CA ARG A 541 -8.29 22.12 15.99
C ARG A 541 -7.50 20.83 15.87
N ILE A 542 -7.83 19.85 16.71
CA ILE A 542 -7.21 18.53 16.71
C ILE A 542 -8.29 17.49 16.43
N ALA A 543 -8.05 16.60 15.47
CA ALA A 543 -8.85 15.41 15.22
C ALA A 543 -8.21 14.22 15.94
N PHE A 544 -8.96 13.47 16.76
CA PHE A 544 -8.46 12.26 17.41
C PHE A 544 -9.36 11.08 17.10
N ALA A 545 -9.12 10.46 15.96
CA ALA A 545 -9.91 9.36 15.45
C ALA A 545 -9.64 8.04 16.18
N LYS A 546 -10.58 7.12 16.09
CA LYS A 546 -10.41 5.71 16.43
C LYS A 546 -10.09 4.92 15.17
N ASN A 547 -9.10 4.02 15.22
CA ASN A 547 -8.73 3.14 14.12
C ASN A 547 -9.76 2.04 13.94
N LYS A 548 -10.61 2.17 12.92
CA LYS A 548 -11.63 1.14 12.65
C LYS A 548 -12.05 1.04 11.20
N THR A 549 -12.58 -0.12 10.86
CA THR A 549 -13.21 -0.36 9.55
C THR A 549 -14.58 0.32 9.46
N HIS A 550 -15.07 0.46 8.24
CA HIS A 550 -16.38 1.03 7.99
C HIS A 550 -17.08 0.41 6.78
N PRO A 551 -18.34 -0.08 6.91
CA PRO A 551 -19.12 -0.71 5.85
C PRO A 551 -19.07 -0.04 4.48
N TYR A 552 -19.20 1.29 4.43
CA TYR A 552 -19.21 2.01 3.15
C TYR A 552 -17.91 2.78 2.82
N SER A 553 -17.19 3.33 3.80
CA SER A 553 -15.95 4.11 3.56
C SER A 553 -14.69 3.27 3.68
N ARG A 554 -14.85 1.94 3.86
CA ARG A 554 -13.84 0.90 4.12
C ARG A 554 -13.14 1.02 5.45
N TYR A 555 -12.68 2.22 5.77
CA TYR A 555 -12.14 2.60 7.06
C TYR A 555 -12.68 3.95 7.50
N THR A 556 -12.40 4.31 8.75
CA THR A 556 -12.70 5.61 9.32
C THR A 556 -11.55 6.05 10.21
N LEU A 557 -11.00 7.21 9.90
CA LEU A 557 -9.84 7.80 10.57
C LEU A 557 -10.06 9.30 10.74
N THR A 558 -9.02 10.14 10.58
CA THR A 558 -9.04 11.57 10.90
C THR A 558 -9.86 12.40 9.93
N LEU A 559 -9.97 12.04 8.65
CA LEU A 559 -10.87 12.76 7.73
C LEU A 559 -12.33 12.54 8.11
N LYS A 560 -12.68 11.29 8.41
CA LYS A 560 -14.06 10.93 8.74
C LYS A 560 -14.47 11.29 10.18
N VAL A 561 -13.55 11.42 11.14
CA VAL A 561 -13.96 11.91 12.48
C VAL A 561 -14.54 13.32 12.42
N ILE A 562 -14.16 14.11 11.42
CA ILE A 562 -14.67 15.46 11.15
C ILE A 562 -16.05 15.46 10.52
N TYR A 563 -16.44 14.42 9.77
CA TYR A 563 -17.86 14.22 9.42
C TYR A 563 -18.75 14.23 10.66
N GLY A 564 -18.27 13.64 11.76
CA GLY A 564 -18.93 13.65 13.06
C GLY A 564 -19.04 15.04 13.72
N ALA A 565 -18.32 16.06 13.24
CA ALA A 565 -18.40 17.44 13.75
C ALA A 565 -19.52 18.27 13.09
N LEU A 566 -20.11 17.80 11.99
CA LEU A 566 -21.28 18.45 11.38
C LEU A 566 -22.44 18.49 12.39
N PRO A 567 -23.25 19.55 12.48
CA PRO A 567 -24.09 19.76 13.66
C PRO A 567 -25.40 18.97 13.70
N MET A 568 -25.96 18.53 12.57
CA MET A 568 -27.33 17.99 12.57
C MET A 568 -27.39 16.60 13.19
N GLU A 569 -28.27 16.40 14.18
CA GLU A 569 -28.36 15.16 14.96
C GLU A 569 -28.67 13.93 14.09
N ASN A 570 -29.68 14.02 13.21
CA ASN A 570 -30.01 12.95 12.28
C ASN A 570 -29.04 12.96 11.07
N LYS A 571 -27.81 12.48 11.30
CA LYS A 571 -26.74 12.41 10.30
C LYS A 571 -27.17 11.64 9.06
N PHE A 572 -27.95 10.59 9.26
CA PHE A 572 -28.44 9.73 8.19
C PHE A 572 -29.36 10.49 7.23
N LEU A 573 -30.39 11.13 7.75
CA LEU A 573 -31.29 11.94 6.93
C LEU A 573 -30.55 13.10 6.25
N GLU A 574 -29.73 13.81 7.01
CA GLU A 574 -29.22 15.10 6.55
C GLU A 574 -28.02 14.98 5.60
N TYR A 575 -27.14 14.01 5.83
CA TYR A 575 -25.89 13.89 5.10
C TYR A 575 -25.85 12.65 4.19
N HIS A 576 -26.43 11.52 4.58
CA HIS A 576 -26.50 10.35 3.67
C HIS A 576 -27.54 10.56 2.58
N HIS A 577 -28.73 11.04 2.95
CA HIS A 577 -29.84 11.12 2.01
C HIS A 577 -29.91 12.44 1.22
N LYS A 578 -29.77 13.60 1.90
CA LYS A 578 -30.00 14.90 1.25
C LYS A 578 -28.78 15.52 0.53
N ARG A 579 -27.55 15.26 0.98
CA ARG A 579 -26.37 16.03 0.52
C ARG A 579 -25.19 15.25 -0.01
N ASP A 580 -24.97 14.00 0.42
CA ASP A 580 -23.71 13.23 0.34
C ASP A 580 -22.77 13.47 1.55
N ILE A 581 -22.19 12.39 2.09
CA ILE A 581 -21.34 12.42 3.28
C ILE A 581 -19.89 12.80 2.98
N PHE A 582 -19.41 12.53 1.76
CA PHE A 582 -18.00 12.67 1.42
C PHE A 582 -17.70 14.14 1.09
N THR A 583 -18.40 14.69 0.09
CA THR A 583 -18.19 16.05 -0.41
C THR A 583 -18.45 17.08 0.70
N THR A 584 -19.51 16.88 1.49
CA THR A 584 -19.85 17.80 2.60
C THR A 584 -18.77 17.86 3.67
N THR A 585 -18.11 16.74 3.96
CA THR A 585 -17.02 16.70 4.95
C THR A 585 -15.78 17.42 4.42
N ILE A 586 -15.43 17.21 3.15
CA ILE A 586 -14.30 17.89 2.52
C ILE A 586 -14.52 19.40 2.43
N GLU A 587 -15.74 19.84 2.12
CA GLU A 587 -16.11 21.27 2.15
C GLU A 587 -15.99 21.87 3.55
N PHE A 588 -16.42 21.14 4.57
CA PHE A 588 -16.29 21.56 5.96
C PHE A 588 -14.82 21.68 6.39
N LEU A 589 -13.98 20.69 6.04
CA LEU A 589 -12.54 20.69 6.26
C LEU A 589 -11.84 21.87 5.55
N LYS A 590 -12.22 22.13 4.29
CA LYS A 590 -11.67 23.23 3.50
C LYS A 590 -11.95 24.58 4.15
N ARG A 591 -13.11 24.74 4.79
CA ARG A 591 -13.47 25.98 5.47
C ARG A 591 -12.90 26.10 6.89
N PHE A 592 -12.87 24.99 7.63
CA PHE A 592 -12.40 24.94 9.01
C PHE A 592 -11.25 23.92 9.13
N PRO A 593 -10.02 24.31 8.74
CA PRO A 593 -8.89 23.40 8.74
C PRO A 593 -8.60 22.82 10.12
N ILE A 594 -8.19 21.56 10.11
CA ILE A 594 -7.67 20.85 11.27
C ILE A 594 -6.15 20.97 11.25
N HIS A 595 -5.57 21.24 12.40
CA HIS A 595 -4.16 21.56 12.54
C HIS A 595 -3.32 20.34 12.92
N PHE A 596 -3.96 19.32 13.50
CA PHE A 596 -3.28 18.08 13.86
C PHE A 596 -4.26 16.90 13.89
N GLY A 597 -3.85 15.78 13.31
CA GLY A 597 -4.58 14.52 13.31
C GLY A 597 -3.89 13.47 14.18
N LEU A 598 -4.66 12.76 14.98
CA LEU A 598 -4.25 11.61 15.77
C LEU A 598 -5.18 10.43 15.49
N ILE A 599 -4.62 9.23 15.47
CA ILE A 599 -5.36 7.97 15.36
C ILE A 599 -5.00 7.12 16.58
N ASP A 600 -6.01 6.86 17.41
CA ASP A 600 -5.97 5.82 18.42
C ASP A 600 -6.14 4.46 17.72
N ALA A 601 -5.01 3.79 17.49
CA ALA A 601 -4.93 2.41 17.03
C ALA A 601 -4.29 1.53 18.12
N HIS A 602 -4.47 1.85 19.40
CA HIS A 602 -3.90 1.01 20.45
C HIS A 602 -4.70 -0.30 20.54
N ILE A 603 -6.03 -0.13 20.57
CA ILE A 603 -7.02 -1.19 20.36
C ILE A 603 -7.89 -0.75 19.20
N SER A 604 -7.97 -1.57 18.16
CA SER A 604 -8.68 -1.25 16.91
C SER A 604 -9.92 -2.11 16.73
N ALA A 605 -10.90 -1.60 15.97
CA ALA A 605 -12.11 -2.34 15.60
C ALA A 605 -12.10 -2.67 14.11
N ASP A 606 -12.10 -3.94 13.74
CA ASP A 606 -12.07 -4.35 12.34
C ASP A 606 -13.23 -5.27 11.93
N GLY A 607 -13.20 -5.76 10.69
CA GLY A 607 -14.26 -6.56 10.10
C GLY A 607 -15.45 -5.76 9.58
N PRO A 608 -16.53 -6.44 9.13
CA PRO A 608 -17.66 -5.81 8.46
C PRO A 608 -18.47 -4.86 9.35
N PHE A 609 -18.34 -4.97 10.67
CA PHE A 609 -19.09 -4.19 11.65
C PHE A 609 -18.22 -3.36 12.60
N GLY A 610 -16.93 -3.15 12.33
CA GLY A 610 -16.02 -2.43 13.23
C GLY A 610 -16.46 -1.00 13.61
N ILE A 611 -17.36 -0.37 12.85
CA ILE A 611 -18.00 0.90 13.25
C ILE A 611 -19.05 0.74 14.37
N PHE A 612 -19.72 -0.42 14.43
CA PHE A 612 -20.84 -0.71 15.32
C PHE A 612 -20.44 -1.56 16.53
N ALA A 613 -19.59 -2.56 16.35
CA ALA A 613 -19.09 -3.46 17.38
C ALA A 613 -17.94 -4.31 16.82
N ASP A 614 -16.94 -4.61 17.65
CA ASP A 614 -15.94 -5.63 17.34
C ASP A 614 -15.90 -6.71 18.42
N LYS A 615 -16.02 -7.97 17.99
CA LYS A 615 -16.04 -9.16 18.86
C LYS A 615 -14.65 -9.59 19.30
N LYS A 616 -13.62 -9.22 18.54
CA LYS A 616 -12.23 -9.54 18.84
C LYS A 616 -11.36 -8.34 18.43
N PRO A 617 -11.43 -7.24 19.21
CA PRO A 617 -10.65 -6.05 18.94
C PRO A 617 -9.19 -6.39 18.70
N ASN A 618 -8.63 -5.81 17.65
CA ASN A 618 -7.26 -6.05 17.27
C ASN A 618 -6.33 -5.17 18.13
N LEU A 619 -5.48 -5.81 18.92
CA LEU A 619 -4.49 -5.14 19.76
C LEU A 619 -3.29 -4.75 18.89
N THR A 620 -3.42 -3.61 18.23
CA THR A 620 -2.41 -3.08 17.30
C THR A 620 -1.33 -2.26 18.01
N GLU A 621 -1.57 -1.83 19.24
CA GLU A 621 -0.64 -1.11 20.13
C GLU A 621 -0.03 0.15 19.51
N THR A 622 -0.71 0.77 18.55
CA THR A 622 -0.15 1.83 17.71
C THR A 622 -0.86 3.16 17.97
N ILE A 623 -0.12 4.27 17.99
CA ILE A 623 -0.69 5.62 17.85
C ILE A 623 -0.07 6.25 16.61
N ILE A 624 -0.91 6.86 15.78
CA ILE A 624 -0.45 7.58 14.58
C ILE A 624 -0.75 9.07 14.75
N GLY A 625 0.16 9.95 14.34
CA GLY A 625 -0.09 11.39 14.35
C GLY A 625 0.63 12.15 13.24
N SER A 626 0.05 13.27 12.82
CA SER A 626 0.60 14.17 11.79
C SER A 626 -0.08 15.55 11.84
N GLU A 627 0.59 16.59 11.33
CA GLU A 627 -0.03 17.87 11.03
C GLU A 627 -1.01 17.81 9.85
N ASP A 628 -0.94 16.76 9.04
CA ASP A 628 -1.74 16.61 7.84
C ASP A 628 -2.63 15.38 7.93
N LEU A 629 -3.95 15.60 7.85
CA LEU A 629 -4.96 14.56 7.98
C LEU A 629 -4.92 13.57 6.82
N VAL A 630 -4.60 14.04 5.61
CA VAL A 630 -4.46 13.15 4.44
C VAL A 630 -3.28 12.22 4.66
N ALA A 631 -2.16 12.73 5.17
CA ALA A 631 -0.99 11.93 5.48
C ALA A 631 -1.23 10.91 6.61
N ALA A 632 -1.91 11.33 7.69
CA ALA A 632 -2.27 10.44 8.79
C ALA A 632 -3.20 9.30 8.34
N ASP A 633 -4.25 9.62 7.58
CA ASP A 633 -5.20 8.64 7.05
C ASP A 633 -4.55 7.75 6.00
N TRP A 634 -3.61 8.26 5.21
CA TRP A 634 -2.85 7.47 4.24
C TRP A 634 -2.06 6.37 4.94
N VAL A 635 -1.28 6.71 5.97
CA VAL A 635 -0.53 5.72 6.76
C VAL A 635 -1.48 4.78 7.49
N GLY A 636 -2.55 5.29 8.11
CA GLY A 636 -3.53 4.46 8.81
C GLY A 636 -4.23 3.45 7.91
N GLY A 637 -4.72 3.88 6.75
CA GLY A 637 -5.37 3.03 5.76
C GLY A 637 -4.40 2.02 5.12
N ALA A 638 -3.17 2.46 4.82
CA ALA A 638 -2.14 1.59 4.29
C ALA A 638 -1.74 0.49 5.29
N LYS A 639 -1.65 0.80 6.60
CA LYS A 639 -1.40 -0.21 7.66
C LYS A 639 -2.51 -1.25 7.77
N MET A 640 -3.74 -0.94 7.37
CA MET A 640 -4.82 -1.94 7.23
C MET A 640 -4.63 -2.88 6.01
N GLY A 641 -3.58 -2.65 5.21
CA GLY A 641 -3.30 -3.33 3.96
C GLY A 641 -4.32 -3.00 2.87
N LEU A 642 -4.86 -1.78 2.89
CA LEU A 642 -5.73 -1.24 1.85
C LEU A 642 -4.97 -0.16 1.07
N ASP A 643 -5.26 -0.02 -0.22
CA ASP A 643 -5.00 1.24 -0.93
C ASP A 643 -5.83 2.35 -0.26
N PRO A 644 -5.22 3.39 0.33
CA PRO A 644 -5.96 4.47 0.97
C PRO A 644 -7.00 5.14 0.05
N MET A 645 -6.76 5.18 -1.27
CA MET A 645 -7.67 5.79 -2.25
C MET A 645 -8.99 5.03 -2.44
N ILE A 646 -9.11 3.82 -1.89
CA ILE A 646 -10.38 3.07 -1.85
C ILE A 646 -11.50 3.82 -1.11
N SER A 647 -11.14 4.73 -0.20
CA SER A 647 -12.09 5.56 0.51
C SER A 647 -12.38 6.84 -0.28
N ASP A 648 -13.65 7.12 -0.56
CA ASP A 648 -14.06 8.37 -1.22
C ASP A 648 -13.66 9.62 -0.42
N TYR A 649 -13.54 9.51 0.91
CA TYR A 649 -12.97 10.57 1.74
C TYR A 649 -11.54 10.90 1.32
N SER A 650 -10.68 9.88 1.24
CA SER A 650 -9.26 10.05 0.89
C SER A 650 -9.10 10.49 -0.55
N ARG A 651 -9.87 9.93 -1.49
CA ARG A 651 -9.84 10.35 -2.89
C ARG A 651 -10.17 11.83 -3.06
N LEU A 652 -11.26 12.30 -2.47
CA LEU A 652 -11.66 13.71 -2.54
C LEU A 652 -10.71 14.62 -1.74
N ALA A 653 -10.14 14.14 -0.63
CA ALA A 653 -9.17 14.90 0.14
C ALA A 653 -7.85 15.08 -0.63
N VAL A 654 -7.34 14.06 -1.29
CA VAL A 654 -6.16 14.14 -2.17
C VAL A 654 -6.42 15.05 -3.36
N GLU A 655 -7.60 14.98 -3.97
CA GLU A 655 -8.00 15.90 -5.04
C GLU A 655 -8.06 17.36 -4.57
N THR A 656 -8.55 17.60 -3.36
CA THR A 656 -8.81 18.96 -2.83
C THR A 656 -7.57 19.60 -2.19
N PHE A 657 -6.78 18.83 -1.43
CA PHE A 657 -5.68 19.32 -0.60
C PHE A 657 -4.30 18.84 -1.09
N GLY A 658 -4.26 17.87 -2.01
CA GLY A 658 -3.06 17.11 -2.32
C GLY A 658 -2.71 16.09 -1.24
N LYS A 659 -1.87 15.12 -1.58
CA LYS A 659 -1.16 14.25 -0.64
C LYS A 659 0.28 14.74 -0.50
N PRO A 660 0.74 15.20 0.67
CA PRO A 660 2.14 15.52 0.84
C PRO A 660 3.02 14.26 0.73
N GLN A 661 4.31 14.47 0.47
CA GLN A 661 5.31 13.43 0.69
C GLN A 661 5.42 13.17 2.20
N ILE A 662 5.49 11.90 2.58
CA ILE A 662 5.42 11.46 3.96
C ILE A 662 6.81 11.04 4.44
N GLN A 663 7.34 11.73 5.44
CA GLN A 663 8.45 11.25 6.23
C GLN A 663 7.89 10.43 7.40
N LEU A 664 7.86 9.10 7.24
CA LEU A 664 7.32 8.20 8.25
C LEU A 664 8.35 7.90 9.35
N VAL A 665 7.99 8.15 10.60
CA VAL A 665 8.77 7.82 11.79
C VAL A 665 8.07 6.71 12.57
N GLY A 666 8.78 5.62 12.87
CA GLY A 666 8.27 4.51 13.67
C GLY A 666 7.92 3.26 12.85
N ASP A 667 6.92 2.52 13.31
CA ASP A 667 6.52 1.23 12.78
C ASP A 667 5.80 1.35 11.43
N ARG A 668 6.42 0.76 10.41
CA ARG A 668 5.93 0.68 9.02
C ARG A 668 5.10 -0.58 8.74
N SER A 669 5.08 -1.55 9.66
CA SER A 669 4.45 -2.83 9.41
C SER A 669 2.93 -2.72 9.26
N LEU A 670 2.35 -3.60 8.45
CA LEU A 670 0.90 -3.73 8.36
C LEU A 670 0.35 -4.31 9.67
N TYR A 671 -0.90 -4.00 10.00
CA TYR A 671 -1.55 -4.60 11.14
C TYR A 671 -1.67 -6.12 10.93
N PRO A 672 -1.19 -6.94 11.89
CA PRO A 672 -1.33 -8.38 11.81
C PRO A 672 -2.80 -8.76 11.97
N ASP A 673 -3.24 -9.77 11.22
CA ASP A 673 -4.58 -10.36 11.32
C ASP A 673 -5.74 -9.36 11.16
N TRP A 674 -5.52 -8.28 10.40
CA TRP A 674 -6.53 -7.26 10.12
C TRP A 674 -7.56 -7.74 9.10
N VAL A 675 -8.85 -7.57 9.43
CA VAL A 675 -10.00 -7.98 8.60
C VAL A 675 -10.66 -6.75 7.99
N ASN A 676 -10.66 -6.60 6.65
CA ASN A 676 -11.35 -5.49 6.00
C ASN A 676 -12.81 -5.82 5.62
N VAL A 677 -13.51 -4.79 5.16
CA VAL A 677 -14.90 -4.87 4.69
C VAL A 677 -14.94 -5.34 3.23
N THR A 678 -15.67 -6.41 2.97
CA THR A 678 -15.89 -6.98 1.62
C THR A 678 -16.66 -6.03 0.69
N ASP A 679 -16.50 -6.19 -0.63
CA ASP A 679 -17.13 -5.31 -1.63
C ASP A 679 -18.67 -5.39 -1.69
N VAL A 680 -19.26 -6.50 -1.22
CA VAL A 680 -20.73 -6.70 -1.22
C VAL A 680 -21.43 -5.80 -0.19
N ILE A 681 -20.80 -5.57 0.96
CA ILE A 681 -21.40 -4.82 2.07
C ILE A 681 -21.67 -3.34 1.73
N PRO A 682 -20.73 -2.58 1.12
CA PRO A 682 -21.00 -1.24 0.62
C PRO A 682 -22.17 -1.21 -0.37
N TRP A 683 -22.27 -2.18 -1.28
CA TRP A 683 -23.35 -2.24 -2.25
C TRP A 683 -24.72 -2.43 -1.59
N VAL A 684 -24.84 -3.35 -0.63
CA VAL A 684 -26.10 -3.56 0.10
C VAL A 684 -26.44 -2.34 0.98
N THR A 685 -25.46 -1.81 1.70
CA THR A 685 -25.70 -0.67 2.61
C THR A 685 -26.07 0.62 1.84
N PHE A 686 -25.31 1.01 0.82
CA PHE A 686 -25.65 2.19 0.00
C PHE A 686 -26.85 1.95 -0.93
N GLY A 687 -26.90 0.79 -1.58
CA GLY A 687 -27.88 0.49 -2.63
C GLY A 687 -29.29 0.23 -2.10
N VAL A 688 -29.41 -0.27 -0.86
CA VAL A 688 -30.70 -0.69 -0.29
C VAL A 688 -31.06 0.10 0.97
N LEU A 689 -30.15 0.24 1.95
CA LEU A 689 -30.46 0.91 3.22
C LEU A 689 -30.49 2.44 3.09
N ASP A 690 -29.52 3.04 2.40
CA ASP A 690 -29.39 4.51 2.32
C ASP A 690 -30.32 5.14 1.27
N ARG A 691 -30.65 4.41 0.19
CA ARG A 691 -31.61 4.88 -0.82
C ARG A 691 -33.03 5.03 -0.29
N ASN A 692 -33.41 4.23 0.69
CA ASN A 692 -34.72 4.32 1.33
C ASN A 692 -34.57 4.70 2.80
N TYR A 693 -34.55 6.01 3.06
CA TYR A 693 -34.41 6.56 4.41
C TYR A 693 -35.35 5.89 5.42
N LEU A 694 -36.62 5.64 5.08
CA LEU A 694 -37.58 5.03 6.01
C LEU A 694 -37.18 3.60 6.38
N PHE A 695 -36.75 2.81 5.40
CA PHE A 695 -36.29 1.44 5.62
C PHE A 695 -34.96 1.39 6.37
N GLY A 696 -33.95 2.17 5.95
CA GLY A 696 -32.66 2.25 6.64
C GLY A 696 -32.80 2.74 8.08
N ASN A 697 -33.60 3.79 8.31
CA ASN A 697 -33.86 4.33 9.64
C ASN A 697 -34.58 3.31 10.54
N PHE A 698 -35.53 2.55 9.99
CA PHE A 698 -36.14 1.42 10.70
C PHE A 698 -35.11 0.35 11.04
N PHE A 699 -34.29 -0.08 10.07
CA PHE A 699 -33.26 -1.09 10.25
C PHE A 699 -32.26 -0.70 11.36
N TYR A 700 -31.67 0.51 11.28
CA TYR A 700 -30.77 1.01 12.32
C TYR A 700 -31.44 1.09 13.68
N SER A 701 -32.68 1.57 13.75
CA SER A 701 -33.43 1.66 15.02
C SER A 701 -33.77 0.29 15.61
N ALA A 702 -34.00 -0.72 14.77
CA ALA A 702 -34.46 -2.03 15.20
C ALA A 702 -33.30 -2.97 15.54
N PHE A 703 -32.19 -2.90 14.80
CA PHE A 703 -31.03 -3.81 14.92
C PHE A 703 -29.90 -3.27 15.80
N ALA A 704 -29.90 -1.98 16.17
CA ALA A 704 -28.89 -1.44 17.06
C ALA A 704 -28.97 -2.09 18.47
N TYR A 705 -27.86 -2.70 18.86
CA TYR A 705 -27.56 -3.12 20.23
C TYR A 705 -26.94 -1.96 21.00
N MET A 706 -27.35 -1.77 22.26
CA MET A 706 -26.92 -0.67 23.11
C MET A 706 -26.77 -1.11 24.57
N ASP A 707 -25.83 -0.48 25.27
CA ASP A 707 -25.71 -0.50 26.73
C ASP A 707 -27.06 -0.14 27.36
N PRO A 708 -27.48 -0.81 28.45
CA PRO A 708 -28.68 -0.47 29.21
C PRO A 708 -28.79 1.02 29.58
N PHE A 709 -27.66 1.74 29.70
CA PHE A 709 -27.65 3.18 29.94
C PHE A 709 -28.34 3.99 28.82
N PHE A 710 -28.42 3.47 27.59
CA PHE A 710 -29.09 4.09 26.44
C PHE A 710 -30.42 3.41 26.16
N GLU A 711 -31.47 3.86 26.84
CA GLU A 711 -32.80 3.28 26.67
C GLU A 711 -33.41 3.70 25.34
N TYR A 712 -34.17 2.80 24.73
CA TYR A 712 -34.87 3.09 23.47
C TYR A 712 -36.02 4.07 23.71
N LYS A 713 -36.07 5.15 22.93
CA LYS A 713 -37.15 6.15 22.95
C LYS A 713 -38.40 5.49 22.38
N ASP A 714 -39.33 5.10 23.25
CA ASP A 714 -40.57 4.37 22.96
C ASP A 714 -41.28 4.87 21.68
N PRO A 715 -41.15 4.18 20.52
CA PRO A 715 -41.66 4.67 19.25
C PRO A 715 -42.93 3.93 18.80
N GLY A 716 -43.66 3.35 19.76
CA GLY A 716 -44.91 2.64 19.54
C GLY A 716 -44.76 1.12 19.38
N PHE A 717 -45.84 0.40 19.70
CA PHE A 717 -45.92 -1.05 19.85
C PHE A 717 -45.25 -1.85 18.72
N GLY A 718 -45.39 -1.43 17.45
CA GLY A 718 -44.84 -2.15 16.31
C GLY A 718 -43.31 -2.25 16.31
N ARG A 719 -42.60 -1.17 16.60
CA ARG A 719 -41.12 -1.16 16.64
C ARG A 719 -40.58 -1.84 17.89
N GLU A 720 -41.28 -1.70 19.01
CA GLU A 720 -40.94 -2.42 20.24
C GLU A 720 -41.10 -3.94 20.06
N PHE A 721 -42.20 -4.36 19.44
CA PHE A 721 -42.46 -5.76 19.12
C PHE A 721 -41.43 -6.32 18.13
N THR A 722 -41.09 -5.58 17.05
CA THR A 722 -40.00 -6.01 16.16
C THR A 722 -38.67 -6.10 16.93
N ARG A 723 -38.30 -5.11 17.76
CA ARG A 723 -37.07 -5.21 18.55
C ARG A 723 -37.03 -6.49 19.38
N LYS A 724 -38.11 -6.80 20.12
CA LYS A 724 -38.27 -8.03 20.91
C LYS A 724 -38.19 -9.31 20.07
N LEU A 725 -38.77 -9.31 18.87
CA LEU A 725 -38.70 -10.45 17.95
C LEU A 725 -37.29 -10.70 17.40
N ILE A 726 -36.53 -9.64 17.15
CA ILE A 726 -35.16 -9.76 16.64
C ILE A 726 -34.16 -9.92 17.80
N ASP A 727 -34.56 -9.79 19.06
CA ASP A 727 -33.64 -9.89 20.20
C ASP A 727 -32.88 -11.23 20.24
N PRO A 728 -33.47 -12.41 19.95
CA PRO A 728 -32.69 -13.65 19.82
C PRO A 728 -31.66 -13.64 18.67
N LEU A 729 -31.97 -12.94 17.57
CA LEU A 729 -31.05 -12.74 16.45
C LEU A 729 -29.93 -11.77 16.83
N LYS A 730 -30.28 -10.65 17.46
CA LYS A 730 -29.31 -9.74 18.07
C LYS A 730 -28.48 -10.51 19.08
N GLU A 731 -29.04 -11.38 19.89
CA GLU A 731 -28.31 -12.17 20.86
C GLU A 731 -27.39 -13.20 20.17
N LEU A 732 -27.80 -13.78 19.04
CA LEU A 732 -26.90 -14.58 18.20
C LEU A 732 -25.71 -13.75 17.66
N PHE A 733 -25.96 -12.49 17.31
CA PHE A 733 -24.94 -11.54 16.83
C PHE A 733 -24.16 -10.83 17.96
N PHE A 734 -24.73 -10.66 19.15
CA PHE A 734 -24.32 -9.73 20.24
C PHE A 734 -24.34 -10.34 21.66
N GLN A 735 -24.88 -11.54 21.94
CA GLN A 735 -24.88 -12.21 23.27
C GLN A 735 -23.72 -13.21 23.41
N LYS A 736 -23.19 -13.74 22.29
CA LYS A 736 -21.84 -14.36 22.28
C LYS A 736 -20.73 -13.37 22.68
N VAL A 737 -21.02 -12.06 22.72
CA VAL A 737 -20.19 -10.97 23.29
C VAL A 737 -20.04 -11.09 24.81
N GLU A 738 -20.98 -11.73 25.50
CA GLU A 738 -20.91 -11.89 26.96
C GLU A 738 -20.02 -13.08 27.39
N LYS A 739 -19.76 -14.03 26.48
CA LYS A 739 -19.06 -15.30 26.77
C LYS A 739 -17.74 -15.51 26.02
N GLY A 740 -17.37 -14.64 25.07
CA GLY A 740 -16.07 -14.70 24.40
C GLY A 740 -15.84 -15.89 23.46
N GLU A 741 -16.89 -16.59 23.03
CA GLU A 741 -16.79 -17.74 22.13
C GLU A 741 -17.25 -17.39 20.70
N ILE A 742 -16.37 -17.60 19.72
CA ILE A 742 -16.69 -17.48 18.28
C ILE A 742 -17.07 -18.86 17.75
N ASP A 743 -18.14 -18.88 16.95
CA ASP A 743 -18.56 -20.05 16.20
C ASP A 743 -18.25 -19.83 14.72
N ALA A 744 -17.18 -20.49 14.26
CA ALA A 744 -16.70 -20.39 12.89
C ALA A 744 -17.77 -20.81 11.86
N GLU A 745 -18.67 -21.71 12.26
CA GLU A 745 -19.74 -22.24 11.41
C GLU A 745 -20.81 -21.17 11.11
N LEU A 746 -21.10 -20.29 12.08
CA LEU A 746 -22.06 -19.19 11.88
C LEU A 746 -21.53 -18.15 10.89
N ASN A 747 -20.23 -17.84 10.94
CA ASN A 747 -19.58 -16.94 9.97
C ASN A 747 -19.58 -17.54 8.57
N GLU A 748 -19.28 -18.84 8.44
CA GLU A 748 -19.32 -19.55 7.15
C GLU A 748 -20.74 -19.62 6.57
N ARG A 749 -21.76 -19.81 7.42
CA ARG A 749 -23.18 -19.80 7.00
C ARG A 749 -23.66 -18.42 6.58
N LEU A 750 -23.28 -17.36 7.28
CA LEU A 750 -23.60 -15.99 6.89
C LEU A 750 -22.92 -15.63 5.57
N PHE A 751 -21.66 -16.03 5.40
CA PHE A 751 -20.93 -15.88 4.15
C PHE A 751 -21.66 -16.58 2.98
N LYS A 752 -22.02 -17.86 3.12
CA LYS A 752 -22.80 -18.62 2.11
C LYS A 752 -24.13 -17.95 1.78
N PHE A 753 -24.83 -17.43 2.79
CA PHE A 753 -26.10 -16.74 2.60
C PHE A 753 -25.99 -15.45 1.76
N PHE A 754 -24.88 -14.72 1.89
CA PHE A 754 -24.63 -13.49 1.11
C PHE A 754 -23.89 -13.72 -0.20
N SER A 755 -23.32 -14.91 -0.44
CA SER A 755 -22.64 -15.28 -1.69
C SER A 755 -23.52 -16.02 -2.70
N ASP A 756 -24.55 -16.74 -2.27
CA ASP A 756 -25.36 -17.60 -3.15
C ASP A 756 -26.60 -16.92 -3.77
N GLN A 757 -26.66 -15.58 -3.78
CA GLN A 757 -27.61 -14.82 -4.60
C GLN A 757 -26.88 -13.89 -5.57
N GLY A 758 -26.27 -14.50 -6.59
CA GLY A 758 -25.81 -13.86 -7.82
C GLY A 758 -26.41 -14.59 -9.01
#